data_AF-A0A034UZN7-F1
#
_entry.id   AF-A0A034UZN7-F1
#
_cell.length_a   1.000
_cell.length_b   1.000
_cell.length_c   1.000
_cell.angle_alpha   90.00
_cell.angle_beta   90.00
_cell.angle_gamma   90.00
#
_symmetry.space_group_name_H-M   'P 1'
#
loop_
_entity.id
_entity.type
_entity.pdbx_description
1 polymer ?
#
loop_
_entity_poly.entity_id
_entity_poly.type
_entity_poly.pdbx_seq_one_letter_code
_entity_poly.pdbx_strand_id
1 'polypeptide(L)'
;GAAAQLQGNTLDGRGASDVSGELEFASLDGARTQLLAPLQPAPSTVAPQWPLKVVDIVEPAPAQPVMSSPALLASTYTELQGGEITGERTLRYSESPFVVRQHIEVARGARLIIEPGVRVEFAPTVGITVRGILHAVGTPTSRITLTAQAKPIADQTQTDIIDAEVRGARLVDGPTPLEGRLQLYHKGSWRDVCTNSRNWTLVDYAVACRQMGYAGGRFWNWVERTPGYHPRLLYEQPRCKGGENSLLNCAWTTRQLGSGVCDYHNDIGIQCRPLYNAPLNNWRGLYFHNAPSTKTLGYNNIVYTALSQSTLRYVDIKHAGVGRDYSVKSALEVIGLPPVLQHVVISHSAYTGFNATLPQGGFVLQNVTVQKNNGIGMFVNSSQGMVQLDGCNIMGNVADGVKYVGHDLRANERMDRATIYDFCTLPTTSGQTYPISLSFTQKYYAGSEKVCGKYFFTRPGYLLTVHFESFVLRNNETATVEIFDGTSETDRVLFAWKARNYTRPQSVTSNREKLFMRIQADARQEVNGFIRITTDDTRAYDLRIANSVVEDNGGRGIAIDNIRSKLHVHGSFVSGNGHVSGVHVTSGAGDVNITSSNITFNQGGGVNITYYGGNRNISRSAIQANKGYGLAVWLNDTSAPDRIEYIPFNQTTTVEYSQIGGNLETGVLHGNYCLPIWVNITGNSFNGSLHNDVLVESCWRFTANKQPNMQLQIGHNTFDYSQKNSIFLSPALNLQGKIEFNHFRMGSYGAIYIRNDYIFQEFNFMPVRLLIQSNFFRRNSGVYVVSLGLSPYSTQELQSLLFTRNFVRDNKISEPFGPLIEGSEGSDGSGRLNPRCRVAAAVVVASSNVDIFRNILHNLDSAYEVGSQLSDQSQIINATYNWLGHSDENKIFARLFHRNNRYNLAKIQYIPYLLHSSNPGSTTMITLSTLVPRFSQEGSDLIGG
;
A
#
# COMPACT_ATOMS: atom_id res chain seq x y z
N GLY A 1 50.48 -28.74 -14.51
CA GLY A 1 51.64 -28.18 -13.78
C GLY A 1 51.23 -27.94 -12.34
N ALA A 2 52.07 -28.19 -11.34
CA ALA A 2 53.31 -27.42 -11.08
C ALA A 2 52.94 -25.96 -10.77
N ALA A 3 52.66 -25.54 -9.52
CA ALA A 3 52.99 -26.03 -8.17
C ALA A 3 54.45 -25.80 -7.72
N ALA A 4 54.63 -24.89 -6.74
CA ALA A 4 55.79 -24.73 -5.84
C ALA A 4 55.51 -23.58 -4.83
N GLN A 5 56.00 -23.58 -3.58
CA GLN A 5 56.29 -24.69 -2.66
C GLN A 5 56.60 -24.14 -1.24
N LEU A 6 56.56 -25.03 -0.24
CA LEU A 6 57.20 -24.91 1.10
C LEU A 6 56.59 -23.84 2.05
N GLN A 7 56.64 -24.00 3.38
CA GLN A 7 57.18 -25.10 4.19
C GLN A 7 56.25 -25.34 5.40
N GLY A 8 56.18 -26.57 5.89
CA GLY A 8 55.48 -26.91 7.12
C GLY A 8 56.29 -27.89 7.95
N ASN A 9 55.80 -28.21 9.15
CA ASN A 9 56.15 -29.46 9.83
C ASN A 9 55.00 -29.89 10.75
N THR A 10 54.64 -31.15 10.65
CA THR A 10 53.73 -31.87 11.57
C THR A 10 54.56 -32.65 12.59
N LEU A 11 54.00 -32.95 13.76
CA LEU A 11 53.72 -34.33 14.21
C LEU A 11 53.12 -34.39 15.63
N ASP A 12 52.14 -35.28 15.77
CA ASP A 12 51.75 -36.15 16.89
C ASP A 12 52.06 -35.80 18.37
N GLY A 13 51.07 -36.02 19.24
CA GLY A 13 51.28 -36.05 20.71
C GLY A 13 50.00 -36.31 21.53
N ARG A 14 49.64 -37.58 21.74
CA ARG A 14 48.51 -38.00 22.62
C ARG A 14 48.75 -37.63 24.08
N GLY A 15 47.68 -37.38 24.86
CA GLY A 15 47.72 -37.58 26.33
C GLY A 15 46.68 -36.78 27.11
N ALA A 16 45.82 -37.45 27.87
CA ALA A 16 44.82 -36.82 28.75
C ALA A 16 45.25 -36.83 30.21
N SER A 17 44.83 -35.85 31.01
CA SER A 17 44.26 -36.02 32.37
C SER A 17 43.83 -34.67 32.99
N ASP A 18 42.89 -34.72 33.93
CA ASP A 18 42.42 -33.59 34.74
C ASP A 18 43.31 -33.33 35.97
N VAL A 19 43.08 -32.17 36.63
CA VAL A 19 42.91 -31.94 38.09
C VAL A 19 43.62 -30.68 38.65
N SER A 20 42.78 -29.66 38.96
CA SER A 20 42.84 -28.61 39.99
C SER A 20 44.05 -27.65 40.21
N GLY A 21 43.70 -26.36 40.34
CA GLY A 21 44.39 -25.34 41.18
C GLY A 21 45.56 -24.58 40.54
N GLU A 22 45.96 -23.40 41.00
CA GLU A 22 45.27 -22.32 41.77
C GLU A 22 46.22 -21.09 41.80
N LEU A 23 45.69 -19.84 41.90
CA LEU A 23 46.44 -18.61 42.26
C LEU A 23 47.57 -18.16 41.25
N GLU A 24 48.12 -16.93 41.23
CA GLU A 24 47.86 -15.67 41.96
C GLU A 24 48.38 -14.42 41.20
N PHE A 25 47.90 -13.21 41.60
CA PHE A 25 48.47 -11.85 41.37
C PHE A 25 48.70 -11.37 39.90
N ALA A 26 48.78 -10.08 39.56
CA ALA A 26 48.71 -8.76 40.25
C ALA A 26 48.37 -7.67 39.18
N SER A 27 48.10 -6.36 39.42
CA SER A 27 47.75 -5.56 40.60
C SER A 27 47.63 -4.06 40.19
N LEU A 28 46.52 -3.38 40.53
CA LEU A 28 46.38 -1.91 40.84
C LEU A 28 46.83 -0.86 39.77
N ASP A 29 46.46 0.42 39.79
CA ASP A 29 45.55 1.30 40.60
C ASP A 29 45.01 2.40 39.62
N GLY A 30 44.06 3.32 39.87
CA GLY A 30 43.30 3.80 41.04
C GLY A 30 42.81 5.25 40.76
N ALA A 31 41.88 5.93 41.46
CA ALA A 31 40.89 5.51 42.45
C ALA A 31 39.87 6.66 42.77
N ARG A 32 38.59 6.32 43.05
CA ARG A 32 37.55 7.10 43.82
C ARG A 32 37.07 8.46 43.22
N THR A 33 35.92 9.08 43.59
CA THR A 33 35.08 9.04 44.82
C THR A 33 33.53 9.14 44.59
N GLN A 34 32.79 8.32 45.35
CA GLN A 34 31.52 8.58 46.09
C GLN A 34 30.25 9.24 45.46
N LEU A 35 29.18 8.42 45.41
CA LEU A 35 27.84 8.59 46.03
C LEU A 35 27.04 9.91 45.94
N LEU A 36 25.78 9.79 45.49
CA LEU A 36 24.58 10.24 46.24
C LEU A 36 23.29 9.55 45.75
N ALA A 37 22.18 9.69 46.49
CA ALA A 37 20.91 8.96 46.31
C ALA A 37 19.67 9.91 46.46
N PRO A 38 18.41 9.46 46.26
CA PRO A 38 17.39 10.25 45.53
C PRO A 38 16.39 11.07 46.38
N LEU A 39 15.70 12.01 45.72
CA LEU A 39 14.56 12.77 46.27
C LEU A 39 13.46 13.09 45.23
N GLN A 40 12.23 13.24 45.75
CA GLN A 40 10.97 13.69 45.12
C GLN A 40 10.09 14.28 46.26
N PRO A 41 8.97 15.02 46.01
CA PRO A 41 8.52 15.69 44.78
C PRO A 41 7.95 17.14 44.96
N ALA A 42 7.70 17.85 43.83
CA ALA A 42 6.70 18.93 43.64
C ALA A 42 6.90 20.30 44.36
N PRO A 43 6.17 21.39 44.03
CA PRO A 43 5.15 21.57 42.96
C PRO A 43 5.34 22.77 41.99
N SER A 44 4.58 22.73 40.88
CA SER A 44 4.03 23.84 40.04
C SER A 44 4.71 25.22 39.90
N THR A 45 4.90 25.69 38.64
CA THR A 45 4.14 26.82 38.04
C THR A 45 4.45 27.08 36.55
N VAL A 46 3.41 27.53 35.82
CA VAL A 46 3.33 28.43 34.63
C VAL A 46 4.40 28.37 33.50
N ALA A 47 3.91 28.33 32.25
CA ALA A 47 4.73 28.39 31.03
C ALA A 47 5.06 29.83 30.56
N PRO A 48 6.20 30.07 29.87
CA PRO A 48 6.61 31.40 29.42
C PRO A 48 5.93 31.84 28.11
N GLN A 49 5.37 33.05 28.11
CA GLN A 49 5.00 33.78 26.90
C GLN A 49 6.24 34.46 26.29
N TRP A 50 6.26 34.62 24.96
CA TRP A 50 7.25 35.44 24.26
C TRP A 50 6.60 36.79 23.87
N PRO A 51 7.15 37.95 24.31
CA PRO A 51 6.51 39.25 24.11
C PRO A 51 6.88 39.92 22.78
N LEU A 52 6.00 40.82 22.33
CA LEU A 52 6.27 41.81 21.29
C LEU A 52 7.35 42.80 21.75
N LYS A 53 8.05 43.43 20.79
CA LYS A 53 8.81 44.66 21.01
C LYS A 53 8.41 45.74 20.00
N VAL A 54 8.52 46.99 20.45
CA VAL A 54 8.13 48.21 19.72
C VAL A 54 9.39 49.04 19.39
N VAL A 55 9.23 49.90 18.39
CA VAL A 55 10.12 50.98 17.91
C VAL A 55 11.05 51.60 18.96
N ASP A 56 12.27 51.92 18.54
CA ASP A 56 13.11 52.97 19.14
C ASP A 56 13.72 53.87 18.03
N ILE A 57 14.22 55.05 18.42
CA ILE A 57 14.45 56.21 17.52
C ILE A 57 15.96 56.48 17.31
N VAL A 58 16.36 56.92 16.10
CA VAL A 58 17.70 57.47 15.81
C VAL A 58 17.59 58.69 14.88
N GLU A 59 18.33 59.76 15.19
CA GLU A 59 18.41 61.02 14.44
C GLU A 59 19.75 61.19 13.65
N PRO A 60 19.91 62.19 12.75
CA PRO A 60 20.59 61.97 11.47
C PRO A 60 22.01 62.56 11.31
N ALA A 61 22.66 62.15 10.21
CA ALA A 61 23.89 62.71 9.64
C ALA A 61 23.71 63.00 8.13
N PRO A 62 24.58 63.79 7.47
CA PRO A 62 24.12 64.89 6.61
C PRO A 62 23.86 64.56 5.13
N ALA A 63 23.14 65.47 4.46
CA ALA A 63 22.70 65.34 3.07
C ALA A 63 23.55 66.14 2.07
N GLN A 64 23.89 65.53 0.93
CA GLN A 64 24.04 66.13 -0.41
C GLN A 64 24.01 65.00 -1.49
N PRO A 65 23.67 65.28 -2.76
CA PRO A 65 22.68 66.24 -3.27
C PRO A 65 21.55 65.52 -4.06
N VAL A 66 20.49 66.24 -4.44
CA VAL A 66 19.39 65.66 -5.23
C VAL A 66 19.78 65.55 -6.71
N MET A 67 19.60 64.37 -7.31
CA MET A 67 19.52 64.21 -8.76
C MET A 67 18.28 63.40 -9.17
N SER A 68 17.47 64.02 -10.03
CA SER A 68 16.49 63.43 -10.97
C SER A 68 15.86 62.06 -10.63
N SER A 69 14.57 62.10 -10.29
CA SER A 69 13.50 61.16 -10.69
C SER A 69 13.93 59.83 -11.35
N PRO A 70 13.57 58.66 -10.79
CA PRO A 70 13.71 57.39 -11.52
C PRO A 70 12.80 57.41 -12.75
N ALA A 71 13.40 57.50 -13.94
CA ALA A 71 12.68 57.31 -15.18
C ALA A 71 12.07 55.90 -15.18
N LEU A 72 10.84 55.77 -15.68
CA LEU A 72 10.21 54.47 -15.90
C LEU A 72 11.10 53.67 -16.86
N LEU A 73 11.73 52.61 -16.34
CA LEU A 73 12.40 51.60 -17.15
C LEU A 73 11.32 50.87 -17.96
N ALA A 74 11.06 51.38 -19.15
CA ALA A 74 10.18 50.77 -20.14
C ALA A 74 10.81 49.43 -20.55
N SER A 75 10.36 48.34 -19.93
CA SER A 75 10.75 46.99 -20.31
C SER A 75 10.27 46.72 -21.73
N THR A 76 11.22 46.62 -22.66
CA THR A 76 10.94 46.32 -24.07
C THR A 76 10.51 44.86 -24.21
N TYR A 77 9.22 44.61 -24.00
CA TYR A 77 8.58 43.33 -24.27
C TYR A 77 8.18 43.23 -25.74
N THR A 78 8.23 42.03 -26.31
CA THR A 78 7.67 41.76 -27.64
C THR A 78 6.25 41.22 -27.48
N GLU A 79 5.25 41.93 -27.98
CA GLU A 79 3.88 41.41 -28.00
C GLU A 79 3.74 40.32 -29.06
N LEU A 80 3.47 39.09 -28.61
CA LEU A 80 3.18 37.97 -29.49
C LEU A 80 1.69 37.97 -29.80
N GLN A 81 1.35 38.39 -31.01
CA GLN A 81 -0.02 38.35 -31.51
C GLN A 81 -0.58 36.91 -31.44
N GLY A 82 -1.76 36.77 -30.85
CA GLY A 82 -2.48 35.50 -30.79
C GLY A 82 -3.29 35.21 -32.05
N GLY A 83 -4.10 34.16 -31.98
CA GLY A 83 -4.79 33.59 -33.14
C GLY A 83 -4.17 32.26 -33.59
N GLU A 84 -4.40 31.89 -34.85
CA GLU A 84 -3.98 30.61 -35.41
C GLU A 84 -2.63 30.73 -36.14
N ILE A 85 -1.64 29.96 -35.68
CA ILE A 85 -0.36 29.76 -36.35
C ILE A 85 -0.54 28.62 -37.34
N THR A 86 -0.48 28.93 -38.64
CA THR A 86 -0.71 27.99 -39.75
C THR A 86 0.57 27.46 -40.41
N GLY A 87 1.72 28.12 -40.20
CA GLY A 87 3.03 27.75 -40.74
C GLY A 87 4.06 27.43 -39.65
N GLU A 88 5.35 27.65 -39.93
CA GLU A 88 6.40 27.63 -38.91
C GLU A 88 6.57 29.02 -38.29
N ARG A 89 6.56 29.11 -36.95
CA ARG A 89 6.85 30.33 -36.18
C ARG A 89 7.90 30.01 -35.12
N THR A 90 8.98 30.78 -35.09
CA THR A 90 10.03 30.70 -34.07
C THR A 90 9.91 31.89 -33.11
N LEU A 91 9.95 31.63 -31.81
CA LEU A 91 10.11 32.63 -30.76
C LEU A 91 11.60 32.72 -30.41
N ARG A 92 12.22 33.88 -30.67
CA ARG A 92 13.67 34.06 -30.52
C ARG A 92 14.07 34.57 -29.14
N TYR A 93 15.27 34.20 -28.69
CA TYR A 93 15.80 34.72 -27.42
C TYR A 93 15.99 36.26 -27.45
N SER A 94 16.38 36.81 -28.60
CA SER A 94 16.55 38.26 -28.82
C SER A 94 15.25 39.08 -28.74
N GLU A 95 14.09 38.43 -28.74
CA GLU A 95 12.75 39.03 -28.68
C GLU A 95 12.09 38.77 -27.31
N SER A 96 12.84 38.23 -26.33
CA SER A 96 12.31 37.88 -25.01
C SER A 96 12.42 39.06 -24.03
N PRO A 97 11.42 39.33 -23.16
CA PRO A 97 10.22 38.53 -22.89
C PRO A 97 9.08 38.75 -23.90
N PHE A 98 8.40 37.65 -24.25
CA PHE A 98 7.17 37.71 -25.04
C PHE A 98 5.95 37.93 -24.15
N VAL A 99 5.05 38.83 -24.54
CA VAL A 99 3.77 39.09 -23.87
C VAL A 99 2.62 38.58 -24.72
N VAL A 100 1.77 37.71 -24.17
CA VAL A 100 0.67 37.04 -24.88
C VAL A 100 -0.68 37.47 -24.29
N ARG A 101 -1.44 38.29 -25.04
CA ARG A 101 -2.76 38.80 -24.63
C ARG A 101 -3.95 38.04 -25.23
N GLN A 102 -3.72 37.20 -26.23
CA GLN A 102 -4.76 36.45 -26.94
C GLN A 102 -4.38 34.97 -27.08
N HIS A 103 -5.37 34.09 -27.15
CA HIS A 103 -5.13 32.64 -27.19
C HIS A 103 -4.38 32.24 -28.47
N ILE A 104 -3.36 31.39 -28.33
CA ILE A 104 -2.57 30.88 -29.46
C ILE A 104 -3.08 29.48 -29.82
N GLU A 105 -3.33 29.22 -31.09
CA GLU A 105 -3.57 27.88 -31.61
C GLU A 105 -2.52 27.50 -32.66
N VAL A 106 -1.79 26.42 -32.44
CA VAL A 106 -0.88 25.84 -33.45
C VAL A 106 -1.70 24.87 -34.29
N ALA A 107 -2.00 25.26 -35.53
CA ALA A 107 -2.84 24.51 -36.47
C ALA A 107 -2.24 23.15 -36.86
N ARG A 108 -3.04 22.25 -37.44
CA ARG A 108 -2.51 20.98 -38.00
C ARG A 108 -1.54 21.28 -39.15
N GLY A 109 -0.36 20.66 -39.10
CA GLY A 109 0.73 20.92 -40.06
C GLY A 109 1.62 22.12 -39.71
N ALA A 110 1.17 23.01 -38.81
CA ALA A 110 1.97 24.12 -38.31
C ALA A 110 2.98 23.70 -37.24
N ARG A 111 4.00 24.53 -37.00
CA ARG A 111 5.06 24.28 -36.03
C ARG A 111 5.43 25.55 -35.26
N LEU A 112 5.33 25.49 -33.92
CA LEU A 112 5.83 26.52 -33.02
C LEU A 112 7.17 26.06 -32.44
N ILE A 113 8.23 26.83 -32.67
CA ILE A 113 9.57 26.63 -32.12
C ILE A 113 9.81 27.69 -31.05
N ILE A 114 10.37 27.29 -29.91
CA ILE A 114 10.79 28.21 -28.84
C ILE A 114 12.28 27.98 -28.58
N GLU A 115 13.10 29.03 -28.75
CA GLU A 115 14.55 28.99 -28.51
C GLU A 115 14.90 28.88 -27.00
N PRO A 116 16.09 28.39 -26.64
CA PRO A 116 16.56 28.36 -25.25
C PRO A 116 16.50 29.71 -24.54
N GLY A 117 16.22 29.71 -23.24
CA GLY A 117 16.17 30.91 -22.40
C GLY A 117 14.95 31.81 -22.61
N VAL A 118 14.10 31.55 -23.61
CA VAL A 118 12.91 32.38 -23.88
C VAL A 118 11.91 32.33 -22.73
N ARG A 119 11.53 33.51 -22.25
CA ARG A 119 10.42 33.76 -21.33
C ARG A 119 9.18 34.22 -22.10
N VAL A 120 8.02 33.63 -21.78
CA VAL A 120 6.71 33.97 -22.34
C VAL A 120 5.71 34.20 -21.20
N GLU A 121 5.05 35.35 -21.21
CA GLU A 121 4.13 35.79 -20.17
C GLU A 121 2.70 35.92 -20.70
N PHE A 122 1.83 35.05 -20.22
CA PHE A 122 0.42 34.97 -20.62
C PHE A 122 -0.47 35.82 -19.72
N ALA A 123 -1.43 36.52 -20.32
CA ALA A 123 -2.49 37.17 -19.58
C ALA A 123 -3.44 36.13 -18.94
N PRO A 124 -4.21 36.49 -17.89
CA PRO A 124 -5.14 35.57 -17.26
C PRO A 124 -6.10 34.91 -18.26
N THR A 125 -6.41 33.63 -18.06
CA THR A 125 -7.23 32.78 -18.96
C THR A 125 -6.64 32.44 -20.35
N VAL A 126 -5.51 33.06 -20.75
CA VAL A 126 -4.87 32.85 -22.07
C VAL A 126 -3.93 31.63 -22.04
N GLY A 127 -3.68 30.96 -23.17
CA GLY A 127 -2.67 29.89 -23.25
C GLY A 127 -2.41 29.42 -24.67
N ILE A 128 -1.97 28.17 -24.83
CA ILE A 128 -1.65 27.57 -26.13
C ILE A 128 -2.46 26.28 -26.34
N THR A 129 -3.23 26.21 -27.42
CA THR A 129 -3.76 24.95 -27.98
C THR A 129 -2.77 24.43 -29.03
N VAL A 130 -2.40 23.16 -28.96
CA VAL A 130 -1.49 22.52 -29.93
C VAL A 130 -2.22 21.39 -30.67
N ARG A 131 -2.49 21.62 -31.96
CA ARG A 131 -2.97 20.62 -32.93
C ARG A 131 -1.90 20.27 -33.99
N GLY A 132 -0.90 21.13 -34.17
CA GLY A 132 0.35 20.88 -34.88
C GLY A 132 1.49 20.47 -33.94
N ILE A 133 2.70 20.97 -34.20
CA ILE A 133 3.92 20.61 -33.46
C ILE A 133 4.36 21.75 -32.55
N LEU A 134 4.62 21.46 -31.27
CA LEU A 134 5.34 22.37 -30.36
C LEU A 134 6.74 21.81 -30.08
N HIS A 135 7.78 22.58 -30.39
CA HIS A 135 9.18 22.24 -30.20
C HIS A 135 9.86 23.28 -29.29
N ALA A 136 9.78 23.05 -27.97
CA ALA A 136 10.36 23.91 -26.94
C ALA A 136 11.54 23.19 -26.28
N VAL A 137 12.76 23.48 -26.74
CA VAL A 137 13.99 22.79 -26.31
C VAL A 137 14.97 23.81 -25.77
N GLY A 138 14.99 23.98 -24.45
CA GLY A 138 15.98 24.75 -23.72
C GLY A 138 17.21 23.94 -23.33
N THR A 139 18.04 24.52 -22.47
CA THR A 139 19.24 23.88 -21.89
C THR A 139 19.19 23.94 -20.35
N PRO A 140 20.07 23.23 -19.60
CA PRO A 140 20.10 23.32 -18.15
C PRO A 140 20.29 24.74 -17.61
N THR A 141 21.06 25.57 -18.33
CA THR A 141 21.37 26.96 -18.00
C THR A 141 20.37 27.97 -18.59
N SER A 142 19.85 27.68 -19.79
CA SER A 142 18.91 28.53 -20.53
C SER A 142 17.56 27.82 -20.67
N ARG A 143 16.87 27.67 -19.54
CA ARG A 143 15.52 27.10 -19.46
C ARG A 143 14.48 28.01 -20.12
N ILE A 144 13.52 27.41 -20.82
CA ILE A 144 12.36 28.13 -21.37
C ILE A 144 11.34 28.32 -20.24
N THR A 145 10.80 29.53 -20.06
CA THR A 145 9.83 29.83 -18.98
C THR A 145 8.48 30.26 -19.55
N LEU A 146 7.42 29.52 -19.21
CA LEU A 146 6.03 29.80 -19.58
C LEU A 146 5.23 30.12 -18.30
N THR A 147 4.82 31.37 -18.13
CA THR A 147 4.25 31.86 -16.85
C THR A 147 3.10 32.85 -17.05
N ALA A 148 2.32 33.09 -15.99
CA ALA A 148 1.41 34.24 -15.94
C ALA A 148 2.18 35.56 -15.89
N GLN A 149 1.58 36.63 -16.44
CA GLN A 149 2.05 38.01 -16.29
C GLN A 149 2.06 38.43 -14.81
N ALA A 150 3.05 39.23 -14.39
CA ALA A 150 3.15 39.69 -13.00
C ALA A 150 2.04 40.69 -12.66
N LYS A 151 1.44 40.58 -11.46
CA LYS A 151 0.53 41.61 -10.93
C LYS A 151 1.29 42.93 -10.69
N PRO A 152 0.68 44.10 -10.96
CA PRO A 152 1.21 45.38 -10.48
C PRO A 152 1.22 45.43 -8.95
N ILE A 153 2.22 46.11 -8.38
CA ILE A 153 2.55 46.04 -6.94
C ILE A 153 1.37 46.45 -6.02
N ALA A 154 0.52 47.38 -6.48
CA ALA A 154 -0.65 47.84 -5.74
C ALA A 154 -1.73 46.76 -5.48
N ASP A 155 -1.71 45.65 -6.23
CA ASP A 155 -2.77 44.60 -6.21
C ASP A 155 -2.28 43.26 -5.62
N GLN A 156 -1.13 43.27 -4.92
CA GLN A 156 -0.50 42.10 -4.31
C GLN A 156 -1.23 41.55 -3.08
N THR A 157 -2.23 42.26 -2.55
CA THR A 157 -2.97 41.86 -1.35
C THR A 157 -4.03 40.78 -1.59
N GLN A 158 -4.31 40.40 -2.84
CA GLN A 158 -5.40 39.46 -3.15
C GLN A 158 -4.97 38.19 -3.91
N THR A 159 -4.98 37.10 -3.15
CA THR A 159 -5.03 35.68 -3.55
C THR A 159 -3.97 35.18 -4.54
N ASP A 160 -2.78 34.94 -4.00
CA ASP A 160 -2.12 33.65 -4.28
C ASP A 160 -3.00 32.49 -3.79
N ILE A 161 -2.69 31.28 -4.27
CA ILE A 161 -3.45 30.07 -3.91
C ILE A 161 -3.03 29.58 -2.53
N ILE A 162 -3.75 30.09 -1.53
CA ILE A 162 -3.69 29.70 -0.12
C ILE A 162 -3.79 28.17 0.03
N ASP A 163 -2.86 27.58 0.78
CA ASP A 163 -2.75 26.14 1.02
C ASP A 163 -4.03 25.52 1.62
N ALA A 164 -4.25 24.24 1.33
CA ALA A 164 -5.47 23.53 1.73
C ALA A 164 -5.68 23.50 3.25
N GLU A 165 -4.63 23.41 4.07
CA GLU A 165 -4.76 23.46 5.53
C GLU A 165 -5.24 24.84 6.02
N VAL A 166 -4.77 25.92 5.38
CA VAL A 166 -5.16 27.30 5.68
C VAL A 166 -6.57 27.61 5.15
N ARG A 167 -7.00 26.98 4.05
CA ARG A 167 -8.42 26.98 3.63
C ARG A 167 -9.31 26.15 4.56
N GLY A 168 -8.77 25.10 5.16
CA GLY A 168 -9.44 24.21 6.10
C GLY A 168 -10.51 23.27 5.51
N ALA A 169 -10.53 23.07 4.18
CA ALA A 169 -11.44 22.14 3.50
C ALA A 169 -10.77 21.48 2.28
N ARG A 170 -11.09 20.21 2.03
CA ARG A 170 -10.67 19.46 0.83
C ARG A 170 -11.68 18.37 0.46
N LEU A 171 -11.63 17.92 -0.80
CA LEU A 171 -12.32 16.71 -1.27
C LEU A 171 -11.30 15.59 -1.51
N VAL A 172 -11.64 14.37 -1.12
CA VAL A 172 -10.80 13.17 -1.27
C VAL A 172 -11.62 11.97 -1.75
N ASP A 173 -10.94 10.90 -2.17
CA ASP A 173 -11.52 9.62 -2.63
C ASP A 173 -12.42 9.66 -3.89
N GLY A 174 -12.73 10.84 -4.44
CA GLY A 174 -13.46 10.97 -5.71
C GLY A 174 -12.56 10.88 -6.95
N PRO A 175 -13.14 10.73 -8.16
CA PRO A 175 -12.39 10.64 -9.41
C PRO A 175 -11.58 11.90 -9.73
N THR A 176 -12.12 13.11 -9.49
CA THR A 176 -11.44 14.41 -9.74
C THR A 176 -11.32 15.25 -8.46
N PRO A 177 -10.39 16.21 -8.35
CA PRO A 177 -10.31 17.14 -7.19
C PRO A 177 -11.53 18.06 -6.99
N LEU A 178 -12.51 18.03 -7.90
CA LEU A 178 -13.77 18.77 -7.79
C LEU A 178 -14.90 17.95 -7.15
N GLU A 179 -14.68 16.65 -6.88
CA GLU A 179 -15.70 15.79 -6.28
C GLU A 179 -15.10 14.75 -5.33
N GLY A 180 -15.83 14.36 -4.28
CA GLY A 180 -15.38 13.35 -3.33
C GLY A 180 -15.94 13.52 -1.93
N ARG A 181 -15.44 12.71 -1.00
CA ARG A 181 -15.65 12.80 0.45
C ARG A 181 -15.18 14.17 0.94
N LEU A 182 -16.04 14.91 1.65
CA LEU A 182 -15.64 16.16 2.30
C LEU A 182 -14.78 15.86 3.54
N GLN A 183 -13.61 16.47 3.61
CA GLN A 183 -12.81 16.59 4.83
C GLN A 183 -12.63 18.06 5.22
N LEU A 184 -12.76 18.34 6.52
CA LEU A 184 -12.48 19.65 7.12
C LEU A 184 -11.28 19.56 8.05
N TYR A 185 -10.44 20.60 8.06
CA TYR A 185 -9.33 20.70 9.00
C TYR A 185 -9.85 21.23 10.35
N HIS A 186 -9.81 20.41 11.39
CA HIS A 186 -10.29 20.79 12.71
C HIS A 186 -9.48 20.14 13.84
N LYS A 187 -8.97 21.00 14.74
CA LYS A 187 -8.08 20.64 15.87
C LYS A 187 -6.83 19.87 15.41
N GLY A 188 -6.06 20.49 14.50
CA GLY A 188 -4.75 19.97 14.05
C GLY A 188 -4.82 18.66 13.27
N SER A 189 -5.94 18.37 12.61
CA SER A 189 -6.08 17.20 11.74
C SER A 189 -7.22 17.38 10.74
N TRP A 190 -7.12 16.70 9.60
CA TRP A 190 -8.25 16.46 8.70
C TRP A 190 -9.28 15.54 9.35
N ARG A 191 -10.57 15.83 9.14
CA ARG A 191 -11.73 15.12 9.69
C ARG A 191 -12.74 14.84 8.59
N ASP A 192 -13.14 13.59 8.42
CA ASP A 192 -14.27 13.24 7.57
C ASP A 192 -15.55 13.86 8.13
N VAL A 193 -16.39 14.39 7.24
CA VAL A 193 -17.67 15.00 7.62
C VAL A 193 -18.81 13.99 7.39
N CYS A 194 -19.50 13.61 8.46
CA CYS A 194 -20.72 12.82 8.38
C CYS A 194 -21.96 13.68 8.65
N THR A 195 -23.14 13.23 8.19
CA THR A 195 -24.42 13.84 8.56
C THR A 195 -25.54 12.81 8.61
N ASN A 196 -26.52 13.06 9.48
CA ASN A 196 -27.66 12.19 9.74
C ASN A 196 -28.85 12.40 8.80
N SER A 197 -28.80 13.39 7.90
CA SER A 197 -30.02 13.96 7.32
C SER A 197 -29.88 14.64 5.96
N ARG A 198 -31.01 14.85 5.29
CA ARG A 198 -31.15 15.68 4.06
C ARG A 198 -31.09 17.19 4.34
N ASN A 199 -30.61 17.61 5.51
CA ASN A 199 -30.63 19.01 5.95
C ASN A 199 -29.52 19.88 5.32
N TRP A 200 -28.55 19.26 4.62
CA TRP A 200 -27.58 19.97 3.80
C TRP A 200 -28.23 20.49 2.50
N THR A 201 -28.29 21.81 2.38
CA THR A 201 -28.89 22.53 1.25
C THR A 201 -27.86 22.83 0.15
N LEU A 202 -28.35 23.26 -1.02
CA LEU A 202 -27.50 23.81 -2.09
C LEU A 202 -26.64 25.01 -1.63
N VAL A 203 -27.05 25.72 -0.59
CA VAL A 203 -26.29 26.84 -0.01
C VAL A 203 -25.09 26.33 0.79
N ASP A 204 -25.26 25.26 1.57
CA ASP A 204 -24.19 24.66 2.37
C ASP A 204 -23.13 24.01 1.46
N TYR A 205 -23.56 23.29 0.40
CA TYR A 205 -22.64 22.79 -0.63
C TYR A 205 -21.89 23.91 -1.36
N ALA A 206 -22.56 25.04 -1.63
CA ALA A 206 -21.92 26.20 -2.28
C ALA A 206 -20.88 26.89 -1.38
N VAL A 207 -21.11 26.96 -0.06
CA VAL A 207 -20.09 27.45 0.89
C VAL A 207 -18.91 26.47 0.97
N ALA A 208 -19.16 25.16 0.98
CA ALA A 208 -18.10 24.14 0.98
C ALA A 208 -17.15 24.32 -0.22
N CYS A 209 -17.70 24.43 -1.43
CA CYS A 209 -16.91 24.66 -2.65
C CYS A 209 -16.26 26.04 -2.67
N ARG A 210 -16.95 27.09 -2.19
CA ARG A 210 -16.38 28.45 -2.08
C ARG A 210 -15.13 28.47 -1.21
N GLN A 211 -15.14 27.74 -0.09
CA GLN A 211 -13.98 27.57 0.80
C GLN A 211 -12.77 26.94 0.10
N MET A 212 -13.00 26.10 -0.92
CA MET A 212 -11.97 25.46 -1.73
C MET A 212 -11.58 26.25 -2.99
N GLY A 213 -12.19 27.42 -3.24
CA GLY A 213 -11.94 28.28 -4.40
C GLY A 213 -12.86 28.04 -5.61
N TYR A 214 -13.85 27.16 -5.51
CA TYR A 214 -14.72 26.74 -6.61
C TYR A 214 -16.15 27.28 -6.47
N ALA A 215 -16.88 27.37 -7.59
CA ALA A 215 -18.23 27.92 -7.65
C ALA A 215 -19.34 26.84 -7.60
N GLY A 216 -20.51 27.23 -7.09
CA GLY A 216 -21.67 26.34 -6.92
C GLY A 216 -21.36 25.14 -6.02
N GLY A 217 -22.19 24.10 -6.06
CA GLY A 217 -21.98 22.87 -5.31
C GLY A 217 -23.23 22.00 -5.29
N ARG A 218 -23.07 20.69 -5.17
CA ARG A 218 -24.17 19.75 -4.92
C ARG A 218 -23.69 18.51 -4.16
N PHE A 219 -24.64 17.78 -3.58
CA PHE A 219 -24.43 16.39 -3.17
C PHE A 219 -23.90 15.56 -4.35
N TRP A 220 -22.89 14.73 -4.09
CA TRP A 220 -22.30 13.80 -5.05
C TRP A 220 -22.81 12.38 -4.80
N ASN A 221 -22.41 11.79 -3.67
CA ASN A 221 -22.77 10.45 -3.22
C ASN A 221 -22.70 10.38 -1.69
N TRP A 222 -23.27 9.34 -1.09
CA TRP A 222 -22.83 8.90 0.24
C TRP A 222 -21.55 8.11 0.08
N VAL A 223 -20.54 8.40 0.90
CA VAL A 223 -19.28 7.66 0.90
C VAL A 223 -19.26 6.73 2.11
N GLU A 224 -18.94 5.46 1.90
CA GLU A 224 -18.85 4.50 3.00
C GLU A 224 -17.76 4.92 4.01
N ARG A 225 -18.03 4.62 5.28
CA ARG A 225 -17.11 4.88 6.39
C ARG A 225 -15.77 4.18 6.16
N THR A 226 -14.68 4.93 6.23
CA THR A 226 -13.33 4.35 6.29
C THR A 226 -13.19 3.50 7.57
N PRO A 227 -12.78 2.21 7.49
CA PRO A 227 -12.53 1.40 8.67
C PRO A 227 -11.50 2.05 9.60
N GLY A 228 -11.76 2.05 10.91
CA GLY A 228 -10.87 2.62 11.92
C GLY A 228 -11.57 3.38 13.05
N TYR A 229 -10.77 3.73 14.06
CA TYR A 229 -11.20 4.45 15.28
C TYR A 229 -10.89 5.96 15.24
N HIS A 230 -10.67 6.53 14.05
CA HIS A 230 -10.37 7.95 13.91
C HIS A 230 -11.59 8.83 14.26
N PRO A 231 -11.42 9.94 15.01
CA PRO A 231 -12.51 10.87 15.28
C PRO A 231 -13.00 11.58 14.01
N ARG A 232 -14.30 11.44 13.73
CA ARG A 232 -15.04 12.05 12.61
C ARG A 232 -15.86 13.25 13.10
N LEU A 233 -16.21 14.15 12.19
CA LEU A 233 -16.97 15.37 12.47
C LEU A 233 -18.42 15.20 11.99
N LEU A 234 -19.35 15.03 12.93
CA LEU A 234 -20.78 15.11 12.63
C LEU A 234 -21.16 16.57 12.44
N TYR A 235 -21.71 16.91 11.27
CA TYR A 235 -22.26 18.23 11.00
C TYR A 235 -23.67 18.11 10.39
N GLU A 236 -24.67 17.98 11.26
CA GLU A 236 -26.05 17.68 10.87
C GLU A 236 -26.69 18.79 10.04
N GLN A 237 -26.59 20.03 10.52
CA GLN A 237 -27.28 21.20 9.99
C GLN A 237 -26.34 22.41 9.95
N PRO A 238 -25.70 22.72 8.81
CA PRO A 238 -24.81 23.87 8.71
C PRO A 238 -25.54 25.21 8.70
N ARG A 239 -26.73 25.27 8.08
CA ARG A 239 -27.59 26.45 8.00
C ARG A 239 -26.83 27.70 7.50
N CYS A 240 -25.95 27.52 6.52
CA CYS A 240 -25.22 28.61 5.88
C CYS A 240 -26.20 29.58 5.19
N LYS A 241 -25.87 30.88 5.20
CA LYS A 241 -26.63 31.93 4.49
C LYS A 241 -26.17 32.10 3.04
N GLY A 242 -25.00 31.55 2.69
CA GLY A 242 -24.43 31.52 1.34
C GLY A 242 -23.36 32.57 1.08
N GLY A 243 -23.16 33.51 2.01
CA GLY A 243 -22.12 34.54 1.96
C GLY A 243 -20.84 34.17 2.74
N GLU A 244 -20.85 33.06 3.47
CA GLU A 244 -19.73 32.60 4.29
C GLU A 244 -18.57 32.11 3.41
N ASN A 245 -17.34 32.54 3.72
CA ASN A 245 -16.12 32.09 3.04
C ASN A 245 -15.65 30.69 3.48
N SER A 246 -16.27 30.12 4.51
CA SER A 246 -15.93 28.81 5.06
C SER A 246 -17.14 28.20 5.73
N LEU A 247 -17.29 26.87 5.64
CA LEU A 247 -18.22 26.10 6.47
C LEU A 247 -17.96 26.34 7.97
N LEU A 248 -16.72 26.68 8.35
CA LEU A 248 -16.36 27.03 9.71
C LEU A 248 -17.05 28.32 10.22
N ASN A 249 -17.62 29.15 9.33
CA ASN A 249 -18.33 30.37 9.71
C ASN A 249 -19.87 30.22 9.70
N CYS A 250 -20.40 29.09 9.22
CA CYS A 250 -21.82 28.75 9.35
C CYS A 250 -22.16 28.29 10.78
N ALA A 251 -23.42 27.99 11.09
CA ALA A 251 -23.87 27.70 12.45
C ALA A 251 -23.06 26.54 13.09
N TRP A 252 -22.29 26.84 14.14
CA TRP A 252 -21.35 25.88 14.74
C TRP A 252 -22.02 24.96 15.77
N THR A 253 -23.09 25.41 16.42
CA THR A 253 -23.71 24.77 17.61
C THR A 253 -24.25 23.36 17.40
N THR A 254 -24.30 22.88 16.15
CA THR A 254 -24.79 21.55 15.73
C THR A 254 -23.68 20.54 15.46
N ARG A 255 -22.42 20.83 15.79
CA ARG A 255 -21.26 19.96 15.49
C ARG A 255 -20.82 19.12 16.67
N GLN A 256 -20.49 17.86 16.40
CA GLN A 256 -19.93 16.92 17.37
C GLN A 256 -18.70 16.22 16.79
N LEU A 257 -17.68 15.93 17.62
CA LEU A 257 -16.42 15.34 17.21
C LEU A 257 -16.12 14.10 18.06
N GLY A 258 -15.95 12.94 17.41
CA GLY A 258 -15.60 11.70 18.09
C GLY A 258 -15.57 10.51 17.13
N SER A 259 -15.03 9.37 17.58
CA SER A 259 -14.98 8.14 16.76
C SER A 259 -16.38 7.55 16.55
N GLY A 260 -17.13 7.41 17.65
CA GLY A 260 -18.46 6.80 17.67
C GLY A 260 -19.63 7.74 17.26
N VAL A 261 -19.38 9.04 17.23
CA VAL A 261 -20.40 10.09 16.96
C VAL A 261 -21.09 9.92 15.60
N CYS A 262 -20.39 9.30 14.64
CA CYS A 262 -20.86 9.06 13.28
C CYS A 262 -21.14 7.55 13.01
N ASP A 263 -21.36 6.71 14.02
CA ASP A 263 -21.40 5.24 13.82
C ASP A 263 -22.58 4.73 12.98
N TYR A 264 -23.70 5.46 12.93
CA TYR A 264 -24.86 5.14 12.09
C TYR A 264 -24.95 5.99 10.81
N HIS A 265 -23.88 6.72 10.46
CA HIS A 265 -23.90 7.73 9.40
C HIS A 265 -22.72 7.58 8.44
N ASN A 266 -23.03 7.60 7.14
CA ASN A 266 -22.05 7.67 6.07
C ASN A 266 -21.46 9.08 5.97
N ASP A 267 -20.28 9.16 5.37
CA ASP A 267 -19.57 10.43 5.17
C ASP A 267 -20.09 11.12 3.89
N ILE A 268 -20.13 12.45 3.88
CA ILE A 268 -20.80 13.23 2.84
C ILE A 268 -19.89 13.45 1.62
N GLY A 269 -20.38 13.06 0.44
CA GLY A 269 -19.75 13.36 -0.84
C GLY A 269 -20.31 14.65 -1.44
N ILE A 270 -19.43 15.55 -1.89
CA ILE A 270 -19.78 16.83 -2.53
C ILE A 270 -19.14 16.88 -3.92
N GLN A 271 -19.80 17.55 -4.87
CA GLN A 271 -19.26 17.89 -6.19
C GLN A 271 -19.42 19.40 -6.44
N CYS A 272 -18.31 20.06 -6.74
CA CYS A 272 -18.23 21.47 -7.13
C CYS A 272 -18.38 21.64 -8.65
N ARG A 273 -18.64 22.85 -9.13
CA ARG A 273 -18.59 23.14 -10.57
C ARG A 273 -17.12 23.32 -11.02
N PRO A 274 -16.77 23.00 -12.28
CA PRO A 274 -15.44 23.23 -12.85
C PRO A 274 -15.20 24.71 -13.20
N LEU A 275 -15.51 25.60 -12.26
CA LEU A 275 -15.40 27.06 -12.35
C LEU A 275 -14.84 27.57 -11.01
N TYR A 276 -13.87 28.50 -11.06
CA TYR A 276 -13.42 29.20 -9.85
C TYR A 276 -14.46 30.22 -9.38
N ASN A 277 -14.44 30.55 -8.09
CA ASN A 277 -15.37 31.52 -7.49
C ASN A 277 -14.92 32.98 -7.58
N ALA A 278 -13.67 33.22 -7.96
CA ALA A 278 -13.00 34.52 -7.99
C ALA A 278 -12.00 34.58 -9.15
N PRO A 279 -11.67 35.78 -9.67
CA PRO A 279 -10.65 35.94 -10.70
C PRO A 279 -9.26 35.58 -10.16
N LEU A 280 -8.59 34.64 -10.82
CA LEU A 280 -7.20 34.27 -10.56
C LEU A 280 -6.30 34.80 -11.68
N ASN A 281 -5.08 35.21 -11.34
CA ASN A 281 -4.10 35.73 -12.30
C ASN A 281 -3.48 34.63 -13.19
N ASN A 282 -3.73 33.36 -12.87
CA ASN A 282 -3.17 32.22 -13.59
C ASN A 282 -3.60 32.18 -15.06
N TRP A 283 -2.70 31.67 -15.91
CA TRP A 283 -2.96 31.42 -17.32
C TRP A 283 -3.54 30.02 -17.55
N ARG A 284 -3.98 29.70 -18.77
CA ARG A 284 -4.65 28.42 -19.09
C ARG A 284 -3.72 27.21 -19.06
N GLY A 285 -2.43 27.41 -19.32
CA GLY A 285 -1.49 26.31 -19.55
C GLY A 285 -1.45 25.85 -21.02
N LEU A 286 -0.85 24.68 -21.23
CA LEU A 286 -0.70 24.05 -22.54
C LEU A 286 -1.77 22.96 -22.74
N TYR A 287 -2.44 22.97 -23.89
CA TYR A 287 -3.46 22.00 -24.26
C TYR A 287 -3.12 21.29 -25.57
N PHE A 288 -2.66 20.04 -25.50
CA PHE A 288 -2.40 19.19 -26.66
C PHE A 288 -3.67 18.43 -27.04
N HIS A 289 -4.13 18.59 -28.29
CA HIS A 289 -5.35 17.96 -28.76
C HIS A 289 -5.09 17.13 -30.02
N ASN A 290 -4.87 15.82 -29.85
CA ASN A 290 -4.57 14.87 -30.92
C ASN A 290 -3.44 15.38 -31.83
N ALA A 291 -2.36 15.88 -31.22
CA ALA A 291 -1.20 16.41 -31.90
C ALA A 291 -0.44 15.30 -32.67
N PRO A 292 0.35 15.64 -33.70
CA PRO A 292 0.96 14.66 -34.59
C PRO A 292 1.95 13.72 -33.87
N SER A 293 1.87 12.43 -34.21
CA SER A 293 2.79 11.40 -33.74
C SER A 293 3.29 10.54 -34.90
N THR A 294 4.56 10.16 -34.86
CA THR A 294 5.14 9.17 -35.77
C THR A 294 4.93 7.77 -35.21
N LYS A 295 4.44 6.85 -36.03
CA LYS A 295 4.54 5.41 -35.75
C LYS A 295 5.85 4.91 -36.35
N THR A 296 6.81 4.59 -35.50
CA THR A 296 8.09 3.99 -35.91
C THR A 296 8.15 2.54 -35.46
N LEU A 297 8.72 1.64 -36.27
CA LEU A 297 9.15 0.35 -35.75
C LEU A 297 10.36 0.58 -34.82
N GLY A 298 10.11 0.51 -33.52
CA GLY A 298 11.15 0.40 -32.50
C GLY A 298 11.69 -1.03 -32.42
N TYR A 299 12.76 -1.17 -31.63
CA TYR A 299 13.34 -2.43 -31.18
C TYR A 299 13.34 -3.57 -32.21
N ASN A 300 14.39 -3.59 -33.03
CA ASN A 300 14.71 -4.67 -33.98
C ASN A 300 13.63 -4.96 -35.04
N ASN A 301 12.77 -4.00 -35.37
CA ASN A 301 11.63 -4.16 -36.31
C ASN A 301 10.57 -5.15 -35.82
N ILE A 302 10.16 -5.05 -34.54
CA ILE A 302 9.10 -5.88 -33.95
C ILE A 302 7.93 -5.03 -33.44
N VAL A 303 8.22 -3.91 -32.76
CA VAL A 303 7.22 -3.13 -32.01
C VAL A 303 6.96 -1.79 -32.68
N TYR A 304 5.72 -1.50 -33.03
CA TYR A 304 5.27 -0.16 -33.41
C TYR A 304 5.15 0.71 -32.16
N THR A 305 6.11 1.61 -31.96
CA THR A 305 6.04 2.64 -30.94
C THR A 305 5.50 3.92 -31.59
N ALA A 306 4.45 4.49 -30.99
CA ALA A 306 4.00 5.84 -31.32
C ALA A 306 4.83 6.84 -30.51
N LEU A 307 5.44 7.82 -31.19
CA LEU A 307 6.23 8.89 -30.58
C LEU A 307 5.63 10.24 -30.99
N SER A 308 5.44 11.15 -30.03
CA SER A 308 4.92 12.48 -30.34
C SER A 308 5.97 13.32 -31.05
N GLN A 309 5.57 14.05 -32.10
CA GLN A 309 6.47 14.98 -32.79
C GLN A 309 6.72 16.26 -31.95
N SER A 310 5.92 16.50 -30.91
CA SER A 310 6.11 17.63 -30.00
C SER A 310 7.06 17.29 -28.85
N THR A 311 7.94 18.23 -28.50
CA THR A 311 9.03 18.05 -27.54
C THR A 311 9.11 19.23 -26.57
N LEU A 312 9.22 18.93 -25.27
CA LEU A 312 9.49 19.89 -24.21
C LEU A 312 10.71 19.42 -23.41
N ARG A 313 11.82 20.14 -23.53
CA ARG A 313 13.07 19.85 -22.82
C ARG A 313 13.56 21.09 -22.09
N TYR A 314 13.85 20.99 -20.79
CA TYR A 314 14.24 22.11 -19.93
C TYR A 314 13.25 23.29 -20.00
N VAL A 315 11.96 22.98 -19.77
CA VAL A 315 10.85 23.95 -19.79
C VAL A 315 10.24 24.07 -18.39
N ASP A 316 10.04 25.30 -17.94
CA ASP A 316 9.41 25.66 -16.67
C ASP A 316 8.01 26.21 -16.94
N ILE A 317 6.97 25.48 -16.53
CA ILE A 317 5.55 25.83 -16.63
C ILE A 317 5.06 26.27 -15.24
N LYS A 318 4.71 27.55 -15.08
CA LYS A 318 4.43 28.17 -13.77
C LYS A 318 3.10 28.93 -13.79
N HIS A 319 2.36 28.92 -12.67
CA HIS A 319 1.12 29.69 -12.46
C HIS A 319 0.05 29.50 -13.56
N ALA A 320 -0.14 28.26 -14.03
CA ALA A 320 -1.18 27.90 -15.01
C ALA A 320 -2.46 27.39 -14.32
N GLY A 321 -3.43 26.87 -15.09
CA GLY A 321 -4.60 26.13 -14.59
C GLY A 321 -5.97 26.84 -14.65
N VAL A 322 -6.07 27.99 -15.32
CA VAL A 322 -7.35 28.75 -15.43
C VAL A 322 -7.68 29.01 -16.90
N GLY A 323 -8.77 28.42 -17.40
CA GLY A 323 -9.29 28.67 -18.74
C GLY A 323 -10.22 29.88 -18.83
N ARG A 324 -10.81 30.08 -20.01
CA ARG A 324 -11.84 31.11 -20.25
C ARG A 324 -13.00 30.96 -19.27
N ASP A 325 -13.67 32.06 -18.96
CA ASP A 325 -14.86 32.09 -18.10
C ASP A 325 -14.60 31.51 -16.69
N TYR A 326 -13.36 31.63 -16.23
CA TYR A 326 -12.80 31.03 -15.00
C TYR A 326 -12.98 29.51 -14.91
N SER A 327 -12.94 28.82 -16.05
CA SER A 327 -12.99 27.35 -16.09
C SER A 327 -11.73 26.70 -15.51
N VAL A 328 -11.93 25.60 -14.79
CA VAL A 328 -10.85 24.82 -14.16
C VAL A 328 -10.10 24.02 -15.23
N LYS A 329 -8.76 24.19 -15.29
CA LYS A 329 -7.90 23.58 -16.31
C LYS A 329 -6.58 23.04 -15.73
N SER A 330 -5.95 22.09 -16.42
CA SER A 330 -4.66 21.52 -16.00
C SER A 330 -3.50 22.37 -16.57
N ALA A 331 -2.35 22.45 -15.89
CA ALA A 331 -1.22 23.25 -16.40
C ALA A 331 -0.62 22.68 -17.70
N LEU A 332 -0.60 21.35 -17.83
CA LEU A 332 -0.37 20.62 -19.07
C LEU A 332 -1.48 19.58 -19.23
N GLU A 333 -2.38 19.81 -20.19
CA GLU A 333 -3.54 18.96 -20.50
C GLU A 333 -3.35 18.31 -21.88
N VAL A 334 -3.47 16.98 -21.94
CA VAL A 334 -3.25 16.19 -23.16
C VAL A 334 -4.45 15.29 -23.43
N ILE A 335 -4.97 15.36 -24.66
CA ILE A 335 -5.83 14.34 -25.27
C ILE A 335 -5.06 13.73 -26.45
N GLY A 336 -4.89 12.41 -26.43
CA GLY A 336 -3.98 11.70 -27.33
C GLY A 336 -2.57 11.54 -26.73
N LEU A 337 -1.55 11.35 -27.56
CA LEU A 337 -0.20 11.02 -27.09
C LEU A 337 0.53 12.26 -26.52
N PRO A 338 1.07 12.22 -25.28
CA PRO A 338 1.81 13.34 -24.71
C PRO A 338 3.06 13.74 -25.51
N PRO A 339 3.47 15.02 -25.49
CA PRO A 339 4.78 15.43 -25.97
C PRO A 339 5.90 14.77 -25.16
N VAL A 340 7.08 14.62 -25.75
CA VAL A 340 8.27 14.09 -25.04
C VAL A 340 8.71 15.11 -23.98
N LEU A 341 8.51 14.80 -22.69
CA LEU A 341 8.91 15.65 -21.57
C LEU A 341 10.23 15.16 -20.96
N GLN A 342 11.24 16.05 -20.91
CA GLN A 342 12.49 15.80 -20.19
C GLN A 342 12.97 17.03 -19.41
N HIS A 343 13.28 16.89 -18.12
CA HIS A 343 13.73 18.00 -17.26
C HIS A 343 12.74 19.18 -17.19
N VAL A 344 11.44 18.87 -17.31
CA VAL A 344 10.33 19.83 -17.28
C VAL A 344 9.87 20.06 -15.84
N VAL A 345 9.59 21.31 -15.48
CA VAL A 345 9.07 21.68 -14.15
C VAL A 345 7.66 22.24 -14.30
N ILE A 346 6.69 21.66 -13.62
CA ILE A 346 5.30 22.14 -13.54
C ILE A 346 5.03 22.56 -12.10
N SER A 347 4.68 23.82 -11.86
CA SER A 347 4.41 24.28 -10.49
C SER A 347 3.39 25.41 -10.36
N HIS A 348 2.79 25.50 -9.16
CA HIS A 348 1.80 26.52 -8.81
C HIS A 348 0.59 26.54 -9.76
N SER A 349 0.20 25.37 -10.31
CA SER A 349 -1.05 25.21 -11.05
C SER A 349 -2.24 25.46 -10.13
N ALA A 350 -3.25 26.17 -10.64
CA ALA A 350 -4.51 26.42 -9.94
C ALA A 350 -5.37 25.15 -9.75
N TYR A 351 -4.98 24.05 -10.38
CA TYR A 351 -5.63 22.74 -10.32
C TYR A 351 -4.56 21.66 -10.52
N THR A 352 -4.87 20.58 -11.24
CA THR A 352 -3.92 19.52 -11.62
C THR A 352 -2.69 20.06 -12.36
N GLY A 353 -1.52 19.48 -12.07
CA GLY A 353 -0.26 19.78 -12.78
C GLY A 353 -0.24 19.18 -14.19
N PHE A 354 -0.06 17.85 -14.27
CA PHE A 354 -0.07 17.09 -15.53
C PHE A 354 -1.34 16.25 -15.66
N ASN A 355 -1.97 16.27 -16.84
CA ASN A 355 -3.16 15.48 -17.16
C ASN A 355 -3.01 14.85 -18.56
N ALA A 356 -2.96 13.52 -18.64
CA ALA A 356 -3.03 12.77 -19.89
C ALA A 356 -4.28 11.87 -19.92
N THR A 357 -5.23 12.18 -20.80
CA THR A 357 -6.50 11.46 -20.93
C THR A 357 -6.62 10.81 -22.31
N LEU A 358 -6.95 9.51 -22.33
CA LEU A 358 -7.04 8.67 -23.53
C LEU A 358 -5.80 8.74 -24.45
N PRO A 359 -4.59 8.46 -23.91
CA PRO A 359 -3.37 8.37 -24.73
C PRO A 359 -3.46 7.20 -25.72
N GLN A 360 -2.99 7.45 -26.95
CA GLN A 360 -3.04 6.48 -28.06
C GLN A 360 -1.91 5.43 -28.02
N GLY A 361 -1.10 5.42 -26.95
CA GLY A 361 0.01 4.52 -26.71
C GLY A 361 0.66 4.79 -25.35
N GLY A 362 1.65 3.97 -24.99
CA GLY A 362 2.51 4.22 -23.82
C GLY A 362 3.40 5.44 -24.00
N PHE A 363 3.90 5.98 -22.89
CA PHE A 363 4.82 7.12 -22.89
C PHE A 363 5.72 7.14 -21.64
N VAL A 364 6.89 7.78 -21.78
CA VAL A 364 7.90 7.89 -20.72
C VAL A 364 8.08 9.36 -20.36
N LEU A 365 8.07 9.68 -19.06
CA LEU A 365 8.37 11.00 -18.52
C LEU A 365 9.66 10.91 -17.71
N GLN A 366 10.65 11.74 -18.04
CA GLN A 366 12.01 11.64 -17.48
C GLN A 366 12.44 12.93 -16.78
N ASN A 367 12.87 12.82 -15.52
CA ASN A 367 13.33 13.94 -14.70
C ASN A 367 12.31 15.09 -14.64
N VAL A 368 11.00 14.78 -14.60
CA VAL A 368 9.92 15.77 -14.53
C VAL A 368 9.61 16.11 -13.07
N THR A 369 9.55 17.40 -12.74
CA THR A 369 9.15 17.89 -11.41
C THR A 369 7.74 18.44 -11.47
N VAL A 370 6.84 18.00 -10.58
CA VAL A 370 5.45 18.44 -10.52
C VAL A 370 5.08 18.77 -9.07
N GLN A 371 5.16 20.06 -8.72
CA GLN A 371 5.16 20.50 -7.33
C GLN A 371 4.20 21.65 -7.02
N LYS A 372 3.67 21.71 -5.79
CA LYS A 372 2.86 22.83 -5.28
C LYS A 372 1.64 23.16 -6.16
N ASN A 373 0.92 22.14 -6.63
CA ASN A 373 -0.27 22.31 -7.47
C ASN A 373 -1.57 22.11 -6.66
N ASN A 374 -2.59 22.94 -6.92
CA ASN A 374 -3.87 22.96 -6.21
C ASN A 374 -4.87 21.88 -6.70
N GLY A 375 -4.34 20.68 -6.95
CA GLY A 375 -5.07 19.52 -7.45
C GLY A 375 -4.19 18.28 -7.40
N ILE A 376 -4.38 17.35 -8.34
CA ILE A 376 -3.51 16.18 -8.48
C ILE A 376 -2.15 16.63 -9.06
N GLY A 377 -1.05 16.03 -8.63
CA GLY A 377 0.25 16.24 -9.28
C GLY A 377 0.21 15.75 -10.72
N MET A 378 0.12 14.43 -10.90
CA MET A 378 0.10 13.76 -12.20
C MET A 378 -1.11 12.84 -12.35
N PHE A 379 -2.07 13.21 -13.20
CA PHE A 379 -3.24 12.40 -13.55
C PHE A 379 -3.06 11.71 -14.91
N VAL A 380 -3.29 10.41 -14.97
CA VAL A 380 -3.26 9.64 -16.23
C VAL A 380 -4.47 8.71 -16.30
N ASN A 381 -5.25 8.81 -17.37
CA ASN A 381 -6.37 7.92 -17.65
C ASN A 381 -6.11 7.18 -18.98
N SER A 382 -5.66 5.92 -18.90
CA SER A 382 -5.10 5.16 -20.03
C SER A 382 -5.75 3.79 -20.18
N SER A 383 -6.01 3.41 -21.44
CA SER A 383 -6.45 2.07 -21.82
C SER A 383 -5.32 1.20 -22.38
N GLN A 384 -4.19 1.80 -22.76
CA GLN A 384 -3.08 1.11 -23.43
C GLN A 384 -2.07 0.51 -22.46
N GLY A 385 -1.97 1.06 -21.24
CA GLY A 385 -0.89 0.79 -20.29
C GLY A 385 0.41 1.49 -20.68
N MET A 386 1.55 0.90 -20.28
CA MET A 386 2.92 1.29 -20.66
C MET A 386 3.26 2.76 -20.35
N VAL A 387 2.86 3.23 -19.17
CA VAL A 387 3.24 4.56 -18.66
C VAL A 387 4.43 4.42 -17.71
N GLN A 388 5.53 5.13 -17.98
CA GLN A 388 6.72 5.13 -17.12
C GLN A 388 7.06 6.53 -16.62
N LEU A 389 7.21 6.67 -15.30
CA LEU A 389 7.84 7.81 -14.63
C LEU A 389 9.25 7.38 -14.19
N ASP A 390 10.28 8.16 -14.55
CA ASP A 390 11.68 7.86 -14.23
C ASP A 390 12.42 9.13 -13.78
N GLY A 391 13.03 9.11 -12.60
CA GLY A 391 13.69 10.27 -12.01
C GLY A 391 12.75 11.45 -11.68
N CYS A 392 11.44 11.22 -11.61
CA CYS A 392 10.44 12.27 -11.41
C CYS A 392 10.30 12.66 -9.93
N ASN A 393 9.97 13.92 -9.66
CA ASN A 393 9.65 14.41 -8.31
C ASN A 393 8.24 15.02 -8.27
N ILE A 394 7.37 14.48 -7.43
CA ILE A 394 5.97 14.85 -7.30
C ILE A 394 5.68 15.23 -5.84
N MET A 395 5.82 16.52 -5.51
CA MET A 395 5.87 16.98 -4.12
C MET A 395 4.89 18.11 -3.77
N GLY A 396 4.28 18.04 -2.59
CA GLY A 396 3.48 19.14 -2.03
C GLY A 396 2.24 19.52 -2.86
N ASN A 397 1.62 18.57 -3.57
CA ASN A 397 0.37 18.81 -4.31
C ASN A 397 -0.85 18.64 -3.38
N VAL A 398 -1.93 19.40 -3.58
CA VAL A 398 -3.07 19.47 -2.64
C VAL A 398 -3.89 18.17 -2.59
N ALA A 399 -4.04 17.47 -3.72
CA ALA A 399 -4.73 16.18 -3.80
C ALA A 399 -3.70 15.03 -3.93
N ASP A 400 -4.05 13.95 -4.64
CA ASP A 400 -3.14 12.82 -4.84
C ASP A 400 -1.88 13.24 -5.61
N GLY A 401 -0.71 12.68 -5.26
CA GLY A 401 0.55 12.94 -5.97
C GLY A 401 0.50 12.42 -7.41
N VAL A 402 0.47 11.10 -7.56
CA VAL A 402 0.26 10.41 -8.85
C VAL A 402 -1.07 9.67 -8.80
N LYS A 403 -1.94 9.87 -9.79
CA LYS A 403 -3.18 9.12 -9.96
C LYS A 403 -3.27 8.48 -11.34
N TYR A 404 -3.37 7.15 -11.39
CA TYR A 404 -3.57 6.38 -12.61
C TYR A 404 -4.95 5.71 -12.62
N VAL A 405 -5.65 5.80 -13.75
CA VAL A 405 -6.95 5.15 -13.98
C VAL A 405 -6.88 4.30 -15.25
N GLY A 406 -7.27 3.03 -15.16
CA GLY A 406 -7.43 2.15 -16.31
C GLY A 406 -8.76 2.36 -17.02
N HIS A 407 -8.76 2.91 -18.24
CA HIS A 407 -9.99 3.08 -19.05
C HIS A 407 -10.35 1.80 -19.83
N ASP A 408 -11.60 1.37 -19.76
CA ASP A 408 -12.16 0.26 -20.57
C ASP A 408 -12.59 0.79 -21.95
N LEU A 409 -11.82 0.48 -23.00
CA LEU A 409 -12.21 0.83 -24.39
C LEU A 409 -13.43 0.02 -24.81
N ARG A 410 -14.60 0.66 -24.78
CA ARG A 410 -15.82 0.03 -25.27
C ARG A 410 -15.77 -0.15 -26.79
N ALA A 411 -16.45 -1.19 -27.29
CA ALA A 411 -16.46 -1.55 -28.72
C ALA A 411 -17.01 -0.43 -29.65
N ASN A 412 -17.77 0.52 -29.11
CA ASN A 412 -18.27 1.72 -29.80
C ASN A 412 -17.36 2.95 -29.66
N GLU A 413 -16.40 2.95 -28.73
CA GLU A 413 -15.42 4.03 -28.52
C GLU A 413 -14.17 3.86 -29.43
N ARG A 414 -13.98 2.68 -30.04
CA ARG A 414 -12.91 2.41 -31.01
C ARG A 414 -13.20 3.06 -32.37
N MET A 415 -12.54 4.19 -32.64
CA MET A 415 -12.57 4.92 -33.92
C MET A 415 -11.95 4.13 -35.09
N ASP A 416 -10.85 3.40 -34.85
CA ASP A 416 -10.14 2.64 -35.88
C ASP A 416 -10.57 1.16 -35.85
N ARG A 417 -11.42 0.80 -36.83
CA ARG A 417 -11.80 -0.60 -37.08
C ARG A 417 -10.92 -1.29 -38.11
N ALA A 418 -10.09 -0.56 -38.86
CA ALA A 418 -9.24 -1.12 -39.90
C ALA A 418 -8.03 -1.86 -39.33
N THR A 419 -7.57 -1.48 -38.13
CA THR A 419 -6.47 -2.15 -37.41
C THR A 419 -6.90 -3.33 -36.53
N ILE A 420 -8.14 -3.83 -36.65
CA ILE A 420 -8.65 -4.96 -35.85
C ILE A 420 -8.82 -6.18 -36.77
N TYR A 421 -8.09 -7.25 -36.49
CA TYR A 421 -8.15 -8.50 -37.26
C TYR A 421 -9.11 -9.51 -36.59
N ASP A 422 -9.88 -10.28 -37.35
CA ASP A 422 -10.60 -11.43 -36.77
C ASP A 422 -9.60 -12.53 -36.40
N PHE A 423 -9.75 -13.03 -35.18
CA PHE A 423 -8.84 -13.99 -34.55
C PHE A 423 -8.72 -15.31 -35.33
N CYS A 424 -9.79 -15.77 -35.96
CA CYS A 424 -9.84 -17.06 -36.64
C CYS A 424 -9.20 -17.00 -38.03
N THR A 425 -9.39 -15.88 -38.73
CA THR A 425 -8.93 -15.65 -40.11
C THR A 425 -7.52 -15.07 -40.22
N LEU A 426 -6.97 -14.46 -39.15
CA LEU A 426 -5.61 -13.92 -39.15
C LEU A 426 -4.57 -14.97 -39.62
N PRO A 427 -3.75 -14.67 -40.65
CA PRO A 427 -2.65 -15.54 -41.06
C PRO A 427 -1.45 -15.43 -40.12
N THR A 428 -0.88 -16.58 -39.73
CA THR A 428 0.38 -16.65 -38.98
C THR A 428 1.56 -16.49 -39.94
N THR A 429 1.93 -15.25 -40.26
CA THR A 429 3.09 -14.93 -41.11
C THR A 429 4.42 -15.04 -40.35
N SER A 430 5.53 -15.15 -41.08
CA SER A 430 6.89 -15.19 -40.51
C SER A 430 7.37 -13.86 -39.90
N GLY A 431 6.64 -12.76 -40.13
CA GLY A 431 6.93 -11.43 -39.59
C GLY A 431 5.73 -10.86 -38.84
N GLN A 432 5.50 -11.32 -37.60
CA GLN A 432 4.52 -10.70 -36.70
C GLN A 432 5.09 -9.39 -36.14
N THR A 433 4.28 -8.34 -36.11
CA THR A 433 4.61 -7.03 -35.53
C THR A 433 3.51 -6.62 -34.55
N TYR A 434 3.89 -5.94 -33.47
CA TYR A 434 3.03 -5.68 -32.31
C TYR A 434 2.86 -4.17 -32.08
N PRO A 435 1.77 -3.69 -31.46
CA PRO A 435 0.64 -4.46 -30.93
C PRO A 435 -0.31 -5.01 -32.02
N ILE A 436 -0.83 -6.22 -31.81
CA ILE A 436 -1.86 -6.82 -32.66
C ILE A 436 -3.21 -6.68 -31.95
N SER A 437 -4.18 -6.02 -32.58
CA SER A 437 -5.56 -5.94 -32.08
C SER A 437 -6.43 -6.99 -32.75
N LEU A 438 -7.15 -7.76 -31.95
CA LEU A 438 -7.90 -8.94 -32.34
C LEU A 438 -9.36 -8.82 -31.92
N SER A 439 -10.26 -9.35 -32.74
CA SER A 439 -11.66 -9.58 -32.39
C SER A 439 -12.05 -11.04 -32.58
N PHE A 440 -12.86 -11.56 -31.67
CA PHE A 440 -13.53 -12.84 -31.82
C PHE A 440 -15.03 -12.60 -31.75
N THR A 441 -15.72 -12.76 -32.88
CA THR A 441 -17.17 -12.57 -32.96
C THR A 441 -17.90 -13.84 -33.39
N GLN A 442 -19.06 -14.08 -32.77
CA GLN A 442 -20.05 -15.09 -33.16
C GLN A 442 -21.44 -14.49 -33.04
N LYS A 443 -22.34 -14.81 -33.98
CA LYS A 443 -23.74 -14.37 -33.98
C LYS A 443 -24.67 -15.46 -33.47
N TYR A 444 -25.75 -15.06 -32.81
CA TYR A 444 -26.75 -15.95 -32.20
C TYR A 444 -27.32 -17.03 -33.16
N TYR A 445 -27.36 -16.76 -34.46
CA TYR A 445 -27.86 -17.72 -35.47
C TYR A 445 -26.82 -18.74 -35.95
N ALA A 446 -25.60 -18.76 -35.39
CA ALA A 446 -24.58 -19.77 -35.68
C ALA A 446 -25.06 -21.17 -35.26
N GLY A 447 -25.20 -22.07 -36.23
CA GLY A 447 -25.73 -23.43 -36.02
C GLY A 447 -24.73 -24.42 -35.39
N SER A 448 -23.43 -24.13 -35.50
CA SER A 448 -22.32 -24.87 -34.88
C SER A 448 -21.64 -24.03 -33.81
N GLU A 449 -20.81 -24.66 -32.98
CA GLU A 449 -19.79 -23.94 -32.22
C GLU A 449 -18.74 -23.29 -33.14
N LYS A 450 -18.03 -22.27 -32.64
CA LYS A 450 -16.88 -21.64 -33.29
C LYS A 450 -15.64 -21.88 -32.42
N VAL A 451 -14.77 -22.79 -32.85
CA VAL A 451 -13.48 -23.07 -32.21
C VAL A 451 -12.35 -22.54 -33.10
N CYS A 452 -11.44 -21.76 -32.53
CA CYS A 452 -10.29 -21.19 -33.22
C CYS A 452 -9.03 -21.31 -32.34
N GLY A 453 -7.91 -21.74 -32.94
CA GLY A 453 -6.60 -21.77 -32.30
C GLY A 453 -5.55 -21.02 -33.13
N LYS A 454 -4.66 -20.27 -32.46
CA LYS A 454 -3.55 -19.53 -33.10
C LYS A 454 -2.33 -19.52 -32.17
N TYR A 455 -1.13 -19.64 -32.75
CA TYR A 455 0.10 -19.27 -32.06
C TYR A 455 0.60 -17.89 -32.49
N PHE A 456 1.29 -17.25 -31.57
CA PHE A 456 1.98 -15.97 -31.73
C PHE A 456 3.43 -16.14 -31.29
N PHE A 457 4.35 -15.38 -31.90
CA PHE A 457 5.77 -15.46 -31.58
C PHE A 457 6.47 -14.11 -31.70
N THR A 458 7.42 -13.89 -30.81
CA THR A 458 8.33 -12.74 -30.80
C THR A 458 9.78 -13.22 -30.91
N ARG A 459 10.76 -12.32 -30.76
CA ARG A 459 12.18 -12.72 -30.78
C ARG A 459 12.66 -13.20 -29.40
N PRO A 460 13.72 -14.04 -29.34
CA PRO A 460 14.36 -14.40 -28.09
C PRO A 460 14.71 -13.16 -27.25
N GLY A 461 14.42 -13.21 -25.94
CA GLY A 461 14.57 -12.10 -25.02
C GLY A 461 13.35 -11.17 -24.89
N TYR A 462 12.30 -11.37 -25.68
CA TYR A 462 11.03 -10.65 -25.57
C TYR A 462 9.91 -11.59 -25.10
N LEU A 463 8.94 -11.05 -24.37
CA LEU A 463 7.77 -11.76 -23.87
C LEU A 463 6.49 -11.29 -24.57
N LEU A 464 5.48 -12.16 -24.68
CA LEU A 464 4.17 -11.84 -25.25
C LEU A 464 3.16 -11.59 -24.12
N THR A 465 2.56 -10.41 -24.07
CA THR A 465 1.46 -10.12 -23.13
C THR A 465 0.13 -9.95 -23.87
N VAL A 466 -0.84 -10.77 -23.49
CA VAL A 466 -2.23 -10.75 -23.93
C VAL A 466 -3.04 -9.90 -22.95
N HIS A 467 -3.70 -8.86 -23.47
CA HIS A 467 -4.62 -7.98 -22.75
C HIS A 467 -6.05 -8.26 -23.22
N PHE A 468 -6.97 -8.52 -22.29
CA PHE A 468 -8.39 -8.62 -22.59
C PHE A 468 -9.02 -7.24 -22.42
N GLU A 469 -9.57 -6.66 -23.49
CA GLU A 469 -10.10 -5.28 -23.44
C GLU A 469 -11.61 -5.22 -23.24
N SER A 470 -12.36 -6.18 -23.80
CA SER A 470 -13.81 -6.30 -23.58
C SER A 470 -14.29 -7.68 -23.99
N PHE A 471 -15.14 -8.31 -23.18
CA PHE A 471 -15.90 -9.51 -23.56
C PHE A 471 -17.37 -9.27 -23.25
N VAL A 472 -18.21 -9.38 -24.28
CA VAL A 472 -19.66 -9.28 -24.17
C VAL A 472 -20.28 -10.55 -24.73
N LEU A 473 -21.17 -11.17 -23.94
CA LEU A 473 -21.87 -12.41 -24.27
C LEU A 473 -23.38 -12.22 -24.13
N ARG A 474 -24.17 -13.03 -24.82
CA ARG A 474 -25.62 -13.13 -24.56
C ARG A 474 -25.93 -13.83 -23.24
N ASN A 475 -25.19 -14.90 -22.95
CA ASN A 475 -25.32 -15.71 -21.74
C ASN A 475 -23.93 -15.90 -21.11
N ASN A 476 -23.88 -16.07 -19.79
CA ASN A 476 -22.62 -16.33 -19.10
C ASN A 476 -22.12 -17.75 -19.34
N GLU A 477 -20.80 -17.93 -19.35
CA GLU A 477 -20.05 -19.19 -19.46
C GLU A 477 -20.11 -19.94 -20.80
N THR A 478 -20.78 -19.39 -21.82
CA THR A 478 -20.95 -20.02 -23.14
C THR A 478 -19.82 -19.76 -24.15
N ALA A 479 -18.66 -19.34 -23.65
CA ALA A 479 -17.42 -19.26 -24.40
C ALA A 479 -16.23 -19.50 -23.46
N THR A 480 -15.17 -20.10 -23.98
CA THR A 480 -13.93 -20.34 -23.25
C THR A 480 -12.74 -19.70 -23.95
N VAL A 481 -11.77 -19.25 -23.15
CA VAL A 481 -10.48 -18.72 -23.61
C VAL A 481 -9.38 -19.44 -22.85
N GLU A 482 -8.44 -20.00 -23.58
CA GLU A 482 -7.31 -20.77 -23.05
C GLU A 482 -6.00 -20.29 -23.68
N ILE A 483 -4.93 -20.22 -22.89
CA ILE A 483 -3.61 -19.70 -23.31
C ILE A 483 -2.51 -20.61 -22.76
N PHE A 484 -1.52 -20.91 -23.59
CA PHE A 484 -0.48 -21.91 -23.37
C PHE A 484 0.92 -21.35 -23.68
N ASP A 485 1.92 -21.73 -22.89
CA ASP A 485 3.30 -21.19 -22.88
C ASP A 485 4.20 -21.81 -23.98
N GLY A 486 3.71 -21.82 -25.23
CA GLY A 486 4.38 -22.47 -26.36
C GLY A 486 3.64 -22.30 -27.69
N THR A 487 3.43 -23.40 -28.41
CA THR A 487 2.88 -23.41 -29.78
C THR A 487 1.63 -24.27 -29.96
N SER A 488 1.24 -25.02 -28.93
CA SER A 488 0.24 -26.07 -29.02
C SER A 488 -0.56 -26.25 -27.72
N GLU A 489 -1.72 -26.91 -27.82
CA GLU A 489 -2.61 -27.24 -26.68
C GLU A 489 -1.98 -28.23 -25.67
N THR A 490 -0.86 -28.87 -26.05
CA THR A 490 -0.04 -29.74 -25.21
C THR A 490 1.00 -29.00 -24.37
N ASP A 491 1.21 -27.71 -24.60
CA ASP A 491 2.11 -26.88 -23.79
C ASP A 491 1.50 -26.54 -22.42
N ARG A 492 2.28 -25.94 -21.53
CA ARG A 492 1.81 -25.52 -20.20
C ARG A 492 0.69 -24.47 -20.32
N VAL A 493 -0.51 -24.78 -19.81
CA VAL A 493 -1.58 -23.80 -19.61
C VAL A 493 -1.09 -22.66 -18.70
N LEU A 494 -1.20 -21.42 -19.19
CA LEU A 494 -1.02 -20.18 -18.45
C LEU A 494 -2.34 -19.64 -17.91
N PHE A 495 -3.42 -19.83 -18.64
CA PHE A 495 -4.75 -19.31 -18.33
C PHE A 495 -5.83 -20.16 -19.01
N ALA A 496 -6.93 -20.40 -18.32
CA ALA A 496 -8.15 -21.01 -18.85
C ALA A 496 -9.36 -20.38 -18.13
N TRP A 497 -10.35 -19.91 -18.89
CA TRP A 497 -11.45 -19.11 -18.36
C TRP A 497 -12.74 -19.33 -19.15
N LYS A 498 -13.86 -19.50 -18.44
CA LYS A 498 -15.21 -19.42 -19.01
C LYS A 498 -15.71 -17.98 -18.95
N ALA A 499 -15.93 -17.37 -20.10
CA ALA A 499 -16.23 -15.94 -20.19
C ALA A 499 -17.61 -15.59 -19.63
N ARG A 500 -17.67 -14.56 -18.79
CA ARG A 500 -18.87 -14.02 -18.16
C ARG A 500 -18.96 -12.52 -18.41
N ASN A 501 -20.17 -11.98 -18.59
CA ASN A 501 -20.39 -10.53 -18.67
C ASN A 501 -19.89 -9.83 -17.40
N TYR A 502 -19.42 -8.60 -17.56
CA TYR A 502 -18.87 -7.73 -16.50
C TYR A 502 -17.61 -8.27 -15.80
N THR A 503 -16.99 -9.34 -16.30
CA THR A 503 -15.74 -9.86 -15.73
C THR A 503 -14.50 -9.37 -16.49
N ARG A 504 -13.49 -8.93 -15.74
CA ARG A 504 -12.19 -8.41 -16.18
C ARG A 504 -11.09 -9.38 -15.76
N PRO A 505 -10.57 -10.22 -16.67
CA PRO A 505 -9.36 -11.00 -16.38
C PRO A 505 -8.14 -10.09 -16.30
N GLN A 506 -7.12 -10.53 -15.56
CA GLN A 506 -5.77 -9.96 -15.60
C GLN A 506 -5.16 -10.08 -17.01
N SER A 507 -4.08 -9.35 -17.33
CA SER A 507 -3.32 -9.55 -18.59
C SER A 507 -2.30 -10.71 -18.48
N VAL A 508 -2.37 -11.71 -19.37
CA VAL A 508 -1.50 -12.91 -19.34
C VAL A 508 -0.17 -12.61 -20.04
N THR A 509 0.97 -12.85 -19.39
CA THR A 509 2.29 -12.84 -20.06
C THR A 509 2.85 -14.26 -20.22
N SER A 510 3.46 -14.58 -21.38
CA SER A 510 4.26 -15.78 -21.57
C SER A 510 5.54 -15.76 -20.71
N ASN A 511 6.16 -16.93 -20.52
CA ASN A 511 7.52 -17.03 -19.97
C ASN A 511 8.56 -17.32 -21.09
N ARG A 512 8.10 -17.54 -22.32
CA ARG A 512 8.89 -17.80 -23.53
C ARG A 512 8.56 -16.82 -24.66
N GLU A 513 9.30 -16.91 -25.76
CA GLU A 513 9.11 -16.12 -26.98
C GLU A 513 7.89 -16.54 -27.83
N LYS A 514 7.10 -17.52 -27.38
CA LYS A 514 5.93 -18.09 -28.08
C LYS A 514 4.74 -18.27 -27.14
N LEU A 515 3.54 -18.11 -27.68
CA LEU A 515 2.28 -18.24 -26.96
C LEU A 515 1.21 -18.82 -27.89
N PHE A 516 0.50 -19.87 -27.47
CA PHE A 516 -0.68 -20.39 -28.17
C PHE A 516 -1.95 -19.97 -27.44
N MET A 517 -3.01 -19.68 -28.20
CA MET A 517 -4.31 -19.25 -27.70
C MET A 517 -5.42 -20.03 -28.41
N ARG A 518 -6.37 -20.54 -27.63
CA ARG A 518 -7.60 -21.19 -28.10
C ARG A 518 -8.81 -20.38 -27.62
N ILE A 519 -9.78 -20.17 -28.50
CA ILE A 519 -11.08 -19.56 -28.16
C ILE A 519 -12.18 -20.45 -28.75
N GLN A 520 -13.14 -20.83 -27.90
CA GLN A 520 -14.30 -21.64 -28.24
C GLN A 520 -15.58 -20.90 -27.81
N ALA A 521 -16.64 -20.97 -28.61
CA ALA A 521 -17.95 -20.45 -28.27
C ALA A 521 -19.05 -21.42 -28.70
N ASP A 522 -20.02 -21.64 -27.81
CA ASP A 522 -21.06 -22.65 -27.99
C ASP A 522 -21.99 -22.30 -29.16
N ALA A 523 -22.59 -23.33 -29.78
CA ALA A 523 -23.61 -23.14 -30.81
C ALA A 523 -24.79 -22.29 -30.32
N ARG A 524 -25.35 -21.48 -31.22
CA ARG A 524 -26.49 -20.57 -30.96
C ARG A 524 -26.27 -19.53 -29.86
N GLN A 525 -25.04 -19.04 -29.69
CA GLN A 525 -24.71 -17.97 -28.74
C GLN A 525 -24.13 -16.76 -29.47
N GLU A 526 -24.35 -15.55 -28.92
CA GLU A 526 -23.69 -14.34 -29.39
C GLU A 526 -22.55 -13.95 -28.44
N VAL A 527 -21.37 -13.75 -29.02
CA VAL A 527 -20.11 -13.49 -28.32
C VAL A 527 -19.35 -12.43 -29.10
N ASN A 528 -18.82 -11.43 -28.39
CA ASN A 528 -18.03 -10.34 -28.93
C ASN A 528 -16.85 -10.04 -27.98
N GLY A 529 -15.71 -10.67 -28.26
CA GLY A 529 -14.47 -10.51 -27.49
C GLY A 529 -13.45 -9.66 -28.24
N PHE A 530 -12.78 -8.75 -27.53
CA PHE A 530 -11.67 -7.94 -28.03
C PHE A 530 -10.42 -8.19 -27.18
N ILE A 531 -9.33 -8.53 -27.86
CA ILE A 531 -8.03 -8.86 -27.28
C ILE A 531 -6.97 -7.97 -27.94
N ARG A 532 -5.94 -7.57 -27.20
CA ARG A 532 -4.73 -6.93 -27.75
C ARG A 532 -3.49 -7.71 -27.29
N ILE A 533 -2.62 -8.08 -28.22
CA ILE A 533 -1.33 -8.71 -27.92
C ILE A 533 -0.22 -7.68 -28.08
N THR A 534 0.65 -7.60 -27.09
CA THR A 534 1.83 -6.73 -27.02
C THR A 534 3.09 -7.58 -26.82
N THR A 535 4.26 -7.05 -27.16
CA THR A 535 5.54 -7.67 -26.80
C THR A 535 6.50 -6.60 -26.29
N ASP A 536 7.31 -6.96 -25.30
CA ASP A 536 8.32 -6.10 -24.68
C ASP A 536 9.44 -6.96 -24.05
N ASP A 537 10.52 -6.36 -23.59
CA ASP A 537 11.64 -7.03 -22.89
C ASP A 537 11.25 -7.58 -21.51
N THR A 538 10.17 -7.06 -20.94
CA THR A 538 9.68 -7.34 -19.60
C THR A 538 8.17 -7.61 -19.62
N ARG A 539 7.64 -8.21 -18.55
CA ARG A 539 6.17 -8.36 -18.42
C ARG A 539 5.52 -6.99 -18.45
N ALA A 540 4.49 -6.79 -19.27
CA ALA A 540 3.85 -5.49 -19.44
C ALA A 540 3.36 -4.88 -18.11
N TYR A 541 3.29 -3.56 -18.07
CA TYR A 541 2.85 -2.77 -16.92
C TYR A 541 1.89 -1.69 -17.38
N ASP A 542 1.02 -1.27 -16.46
CA ASP A 542 0.13 -0.14 -16.72
C ASP A 542 0.82 1.15 -16.28
N LEU A 543 1.42 1.11 -15.08
CA LEU A 543 2.24 2.17 -14.51
C LEU A 543 3.54 1.60 -13.93
N ARG A 544 4.67 2.20 -14.32
CA ARG A 544 5.99 2.00 -13.73
C ARG A 544 6.49 3.32 -13.15
N ILE A 545 6.96 3.29 -11.92
CA ILE A 545 7.59 4.42 -11.22
C ILE A 545 8.97 3.97 -10.78
N ALA A 546 10.01 4.57 -11.35
CA ALA A 546 11.40 4.24 -11.10
C ALA A 546 12.17 5.47 -10.60
N ASN A 547 13.07 5.29 -9.63
CA ASN A 547 14.02 6.31 -9.18
C ASN A 547 13.37 7.65 -8.80
N SER A 548 12.11 7.65 -8.35
CA SER A 548 11.25 8.84 -8.24
C SER A 548 10.87 9.14 -6.79
N VAL A 549 10.47 10.39 -6.55
CA VAL A 549 10.05 10.90 -5.24
C VAL A 549 8.58 11.33 -5.30
N VAL A 550 7.78 10.91 -4.32
CA VAL A 550 6.36 11.26 -4.18
C VAL A 550 6.08 11.64 -2.72
N GLU A 551 6.30 12.90 -2.39
CA GLU A 551 6.36 13.38 -0.99
C GLU A 551 5.40 14.52 -0.64
N ASP A 552 4.94 14.55 0.62
CA ASP A 552 4.16 15.64 1.22
C ASP A 552 2.89 16.07 0.43
N ASN A 553 2.33 15.19 -0.40
CA ASN A 553 1.09 15.45 -1.12
C ASN A 553 -0.10 15.32 -0.15
N GLY A 554 -1.06 16.24 -0.19
CA GLY A 554 -2.20 16.27 0.72
C GLY A 554 -3.11 15.04 0.60
N GLY A 555 -3.24 14.47 -0.60
CA GLY A 555 -3.97 13.23 -0.86
C GLY A 555 -3.15 11.97 -0.58
N ARG A 556 -3.40 10.93 -1.39
CA ARG A 556 -2.60 9.70 -1.43
C ARG A 556 -1.30 9.97 -2.19
N GLY A 557 -0.22 9.24 -1.93
CA GLY A 557 1.02 9.40 -2.70
C GLY A 557 0.84 8.91 -4.14
N ILE A 558 0.66 7.61 -4.30
CA ILE A 558 0.39 6.92 -5.58
C ILE A 558 -0.98 6.25 -5.47
N ALA A 559 -1.99 6.78 -6.16
CA ALA A 559 -3.34 6.24 -6.25
C ALA A 559 -3.56 5.53 -7.59
N ILE A 560 -4.13 4.31 -7.57
CA ILE A 560 -4.35 3.53 -8.79
C ILE A 560 -5.74 2.87 -8.77
N ASP A 561 -6.49 3.09 -9.85
CA ASP A 561 -7.84 2.59 -10.07
C ASP A 561 -7.91 1.74 -11.36
N ASN A 562 -8.59 0.59 -11.32
CA ASN A 562 -8.81 -0.38 -12.42
C ASN A 562 -7.54 -0.87 -13.15
N ILE A 563 -6.55 -1.39 -12.43
CA ILE A 563 -5.30 -1.92 -13.02
C ILE A 563 -5.49 -3.29 -13.69
N ARG A 564 -4.90 -3.56 -14.87
CA ARG A 564 -5.01 -4.85 -15.60
C ARG A 564 -3.72 -5.65 -15.66
N SER A 565 -2.59 -4.98 -15.88
CA SER A 565 -1.30 -5.62 -16.13
C SER A 565 -0.50 -5.72 -14.84
N LYS A 566 0.12 -4.61 -14.43
CA LYS A 566 1.06 -4.55 -13.31
C LYS A 566 1.34 -3.10 -12.89
N LEU A 567 1.41 -2.84 -11.59
CA LEU A 567 2.13 -1.70 -11.00
C LEU A 567 3.56 -2.14 -10.71
N HIS A 568 4.55 -1.33 -11.09
CA HIS A 568 5.92 -1.51 -10.62
C HIS A 568 6.49 -0.23 -10.03
N VAL A 569 6.64 -0.19 -8.70
CA VAL A 569 7.40 0.85 -7.97
C VAL A 569 8.80 0.32 -7.69
N HIS A 570 9.83 1.06 -8.08
CA HIS A 570 11.22 0.65 -7.96
C HIS A 570 12.14 1.80 -7.53
N GLY A 571 13.04 1.57 -6.57
CA GLY A 571 14.07 2.56 -6.20
C GLY A 571 13.51 3.94 -5.79
N SER A 572 12.27 3.98 -5.30
CA SER A 572 11.49 5.22 -5.17
C SER A 572 11.11 5.52 -3.72
N PHE A 573 10.85 6.79 -3.43
CA PHE A 573 10.52 7.31 -2.10
C PHE A 573 9.07 7.81 -2.08
N VAL A 574 8.28 7.38 -1.10
CA VAL A 574 6.85 7.71 -0.97
C VAL A 574 6.54 8.06 0.48
N SER A 575 6.61 9.36 0.82
CA SER A 575 6.66 9.81 2.22
C SER A 575 5.78 11.01 2.55
N GLY A 576 5.36 11.13 3.81
CA GLY A 576 4.63 12.31 4.32
C GLY A 576 3.19 12.50 3.81
N ASN A 577 2.73 11.69 2.85
CA ASN A 577 1.46 11.93 2.15
C ASN A 577 0.23 11.89 3.10
N GLY A 578 -0.72 12.79 2.86
CA GLY A 578 -1.70 13.29 3.83
C GLY A 578 -3.06 12.58 3.91
N HIS A 579 -3.22 11.41 3.30
CA HIS A 579 -4.48 10.64 3.27
C HIS A 579 -4.25 9.12 3.39
N VAL A 580 -5.25 8.30 3.02
CA VAL A 580 -5.37 6.83 3.28
C VAL A 580 -4.06 6.03 3.25
N SER A 581 -3.17 6.25 2.26
CA SER A 581 -1.84 5.62 2.27
C SER A 581 -0.85 6.28 1.29
N GLY A 582 0.43 5.95 1.46
CA GLY A 582 1.50 6.28 0.51
C GLY A 582 1.26 5.65 -0.86
N VAL A 583 1.02 4.33 -0.93
CA VAL A 583 0.63 3.62 -2.17
C VAL A 583 -0.73 2.97 -1.97
N HIS A 584 -1.72 3.32 -2.80
CA HIS A 584 -3.09 2.82 -2.71
C HIS A 584 -3.57 2.26 -4.07
N VAL A 585 -3.88 0.98 -4.14
CA VAL A 585 -4.48 0.35 -5.33
C VAL A 585 -5.89 -0.14 -5.01
N THR A 586 -6.89 0.50 -5.58
CA THR A 586 -8.30 0.35 -5.18
C THR A 586 -9.00 -0.83 -5.84
N SER A 587 -8.66 -1.12 -7.08
CA SER A 587 -9.46 -1.92 -8.00
C SER A 587 -8.65 -2.42 -9.20
N GLY A 588 -9.04 -3.56 -9.78
CA GLY A 588 -8.39 -4.15 -10.94
C GLY A 588 -8.17 -5.65 -10.82
N ALA A 589 -7.31 -6.19 -11.69
CA ALA A 589 -6.88 -7.57 -11.75
C ALA A 589 -5.33 -7.75 -11.84
N GLY A 590 -4.56 -6.69 -12.09
CA GLY A 590 -3.11 -6.73 -12.33
C GLY A 590 -2.21 -7.10 -11.13
N ASP A 591 -0.91 -7.29 -11.37
CA ASP A 591 0.12 -7.49 -10.34
C ASP A 591 0.50 -6.18 -9.61
N VAL A 592 1.04 -6.26 -8.39
CA VAL A 592 1.65 -5.12 -7.65
C VAL A 592 3.05 -5.50 -7.19
N ASN A 593 4.07 -4.89 -7.82
CA ASN A 593 5.48 -5.06 -7.43
C ASN A 593 6.00 -3.75 -6.81
N ILE A 594 6.48 -3.82 -5.57
CA ILE A 594 7.18 -2.73 -4.88
C ILE A 594 8.55 -3.27 -4.47
N THR A 595 9.61 -2.74 -5.09
CA THR A 595 10.97 -3.27 -4.90
C THR A 595 12.00 -2.18 -4.61
N SER A 596 12.92 -2.46 -3.68
CA SER A 596 14.01 -1.53 -3.31
C SER A 596 13.54 -0.10 -3.00
N SER A 597 12.36 0.07 -2.40
CA SER A 597 11.69 1.37 -2.23
C SER A 597 11.44 1.72 -0.76
N ASN A 598 11.24 3.00 -0.46
CA ASN A 598 11.07 3.52 0.90
C ASN A 598 9.70 4.21 1.04
N ILE A 599 8.87 3.73 1.97
CA ILE A 599 7.46 4.16 2.14
C ILE A 599 7.22 4.49 3.63
N THR A 600 7.39 5.76 3.98
CA THR A 600 7.59 6.19 5.38
C THR A 600 6.86 7.47 5.76
N PHE A 601 6.49 7.61 7.04
CA PHE A 601 5.87 8.82 7.61
C PHE A 601 4.52 9.26 6.97
N ASN A 602 3.84 8.38 6.23
CA ASN A 602 2.54 8.72 5.63
C ASN A 602 1.46 8.84 6.72
N GLN A 603 0.49 9.74 6.52
CA GLN A 603 -0.56 10.06 7.50
C GLN A 603 -1.67 8.99 7.59
N GLY A 604 -1.70 8.07 6.63
CA GLY A 604 -2.42 6.80 6.69
C GLY A 604 -1.44 5.61 6.69
N GLY A 605 -1.78 4.54 5.97
CA GLY A 605 -0.90 3.38 5.84
C GLY A 605 0.29 3.59 4.88
N GLY A 606 1.23 2.65 4.86
CA GLY A 606 2.31 2.63 3.87
C GLY A 606 1.80 2.19 2.51
N VAL A 607 1.41 0.91 2.40
CA VAL A 607 0.87 0.27 1.19
C VAL A 607 -0.52 -0.30 1.49
N ASN A 608 -1.51 0.06 0.68
CA ASN A 608 -2.88 -0.43 0.80
C ASN A 608 -3.38 -1.00 -0.55
N ILE A 609 -3.82 -2.25 -0.54
CA ILE A 609 -4.29 -2.98 -1.73
C ILE A 609 -5.67 -3.58 -1.39
N THR A 610 -6.73 -3.13 -2.05
CA THR A 610 -8.12 -3.50 -1.70
C THR A 610 -8.82 -4.38 -2.75
N TYR A 611 -8.06 -5.02 -3.65
CA TYR A 611 -8.62 -5.77 -4.76
C TYR A 611 -8.03 -7.19 -4.90
N TYR A 612 -8.84 -8.04 -5.52
CA TYR A 612 -8.76 -9.50 -5.49
C TYR A 612 -7.88 -10.13 -6.59
N GLY A 613 -7.04 -9.33 -7.25
CA GLY A 613 -6.32 -9.71 -8.45
C GLY A 613 -4.79 -9.71 -8.31
N GLY A 614 -4.14 -10.49 -9.18
CA GLY A 614 -2.69 -10.51 -9.37
C GLY A 614 -1.83 -10.87 -8.17
N ASN A 615 -0.52 -10.87 -8.41
CA ASN A 615 0.51 -11.18 -7.44
C ASN A 615 0.94 -9.89 -6.74
N ARG A 616 1.15 -9.93 -5.41
CA ARG A 616 1.72 -8.81 -4.65
C ARG A 616 3.13 -9.19 -4.23
N ASN A 617 4.15 -8.46 -4.69
CA ASN A 617 5.54 -8.67 -4.31
C ASN A 617 6.08 -7.37 -3.69
N ILE A 618 6.35 -7.42 -2.39
CA ILE A 618 7.03 -6.37 -1.64
C ILE A 618 8.40 -6.94 -1.27
N SER A 619 9.48 -6.43 -1.88
CA SER A 619 10.83 -6.96 -1.59
C SER A 619 11.92 -5.90 -1.45
N ARG A 620 12.87 -6.17 -0.54
CA ARG A 620 14.00 -5.28 -0.20
C ARG A 620 13.61 -3.83 0.08
N SER A 621 12.42 -3.61 0.65
CA SER A 621 11.82 -2.28 0.83
C SER A 621 11.69 -1.91 2.31
N ALA A 622 11.60 -0.62 2.61
CA ALA A 622 11.38 -0.09 3.96
C ALA A 622 9.95 0.47 4.06
N ILE A 623 9.17 0.00 5.04
CA ILE A 623 7.79 0.42 5.28
C ILE A 623 7.62 0.75 6.78
N GLN A 624 7.97 1.97 7.16
CA GLN A 624 8.17 2.34 8.57
C GLN A 624 7.47 3.65 8.97
N ALA A 625 7.16 3.82 10.25
CA ALA A 625 6.64 5.05 10.84
C ALA A 625 5.36 5.62 10.18
N ASN A 626 4.54 4.78 9.54
CA ASN A 626 3.25 5.19 8.96
C ASN A 626 2.15 5.18 10.06
N LYS A 627 1.17 6.08 9.94
CA LYS A 627 0.10 6.24 10.96
C LYS A 627 -1.01 5.19 10.90
N GLY A 628 -1.07 4.40 9.83
CA GLY A 628 -1.93 3.22 9.72
C GLY A 628 -1.11 1.93 9.63
N TYR A 629 -1.66 0.94 8.93
CA TYR A 629 -0.96 -0.29 8.54
C TYR A 629 0.36 -0.03 7.80
N GLY A 630 1.36 -0.89 7.97
CA GLY A 630 2.54 -0.90 7.10
C GLY A 630 2.17 -1.34 5.69
N LEU A 631 1.85 -2.62 5.53
CA LEU A 631 1.23 -3.22 4.34
C LEU A 631 -0.14 -3.79 4.71
N ALA A 632 -1.19 -3.39 4.00
CA ALA A 632 -2.52 -3.97 4.10
C ALA A 632 -2.96 -4.54 2.74
N VAL A 633 -3.31 -5.83 2.73
CA VAL A 633 -3.88 -6.53 1.56
C VAL A 633 -5.28 -7.01 1.94
N TRP A 634 -6.29 -6.20 1.63
CA TRP A 634 -7.68 -6.50 1.93
C TRP A 634 -8.28 -7.41 0.88
N LEU A 635 -8.48 -8.66 1.27
CA LEU A 635 -9.21 -9.68 0.54
C LEU A 635 -10.34 -10.11 1.46
N ASN A 636 -11.60 -9.95 1.05
CA ASN A 636 -12.76 -10.36 1.84
C ASN A 636 -13.78 -11.17 1.00
N ASP A 637 -13.97 -12.43 1.37
CA ASP A 637 -14.96 -13.39 0.87
C ASP A 637 -15.21 -13.40 -0.66
N THR A 638 -14.24 -13.97 -1.37
CA THR A 638 -14.28 -14.17 -2.83
C THR A 638 -15.23 -15.27 -3.32
N SER A 639 -16.08 -15.84 -2.46
CA SER A 639 -16.93 -16.99 -2.82
C SER A 639 -18.29 -16.61 -3.43
N ALA A 640 -18.72 -15.35 -3.32
CA ALA A 640 -19.99 -14.88 -3.88
C ALA A 640 -19.95 -14.87 -5.42
N PRO A 641 -20.79 -15.67 -6.12
CA PRO A 641 -20.72 -15.80 -7.59
C PRO A 641 -20.86 -14.48 -8.35
N ASP A 642 -21.62 -13.55 -7.78
CA ASP A 642 -21.98 -12.25 -8.35
C ASP A 642 -20.91 -11.17 -8.15
N ARG A 643 -19.90 -11.43 -7.30
CA ARG A 643 -18.81 -10.47 -6.97
C ARG A 643 -17.51 -10.70 -7.74
N ILE A 644 -17.43 -11.74 -8.57
CA ILE A 644 -16.20 -12.10 -9.30
C ILE A 644 -16.05 -11.24 -10.57
N GLU A 645 -16.14 -9.91 -10.43
CA GLU A 645 -15.87 -8.93 -11.49
C GLU A 645 -14.42 -8.98 -11.97
N TYR A 646 -13.49 -9.47 -11.15
CA TYR A 646 -12.06 -9.55 -11.45
C TYR A 646 -11.59 -10.99 -11.27
N ILE A 647 -10.91 -11.53 -12.28
CA ILE A 647 -10.53 -12.95 -12.33
C ILE A 647 -9.00 -13.08 -12.26
N PRO A 648 -8.44 -13.45 -11.08
CA PRO A 648 -7.02 -13.74 -10.94
C PRO A 648 -6.65 -15.09 -11.57
N PHE A 649 -5.45 -15.19 -12.13
CA PHE A 649 -4.91 -16.48 -12.63
C PHE A 649 -4.40 -17.37 -11.50
N ASN A 650 -3.65 -16.75 -10.60
CA ASN A 650 -2.97 -17.34 -9.46
C ASN A 650 -2.78 -16.21 -8.45
N GLN A 651 -2.81 -16.51 -7.16
CA GLN A 651 -2.63 -15.50 -6.11
C GLN A 651 -1.40 -15.82 -5.28
N THR A 652 -0.45 -14.89 -5.31
CA THR A 652 0.68 -14.89 -4.39
C THR A 652 0.74 -13.54 -3.68
N THR A 653 1.08 -13.57 -2.38
CA THR A 653 1.47 -12.39 -1.61
C THR A 653 2.83 -12.70 -1.00
N THR A 654 3.87 -12.04 -1.50
CA THR A 654 5.25 -12.22 -1.04
C THR A 654 5.77 -10.93 -0.41
N VAL A 655 6.29 -11.06 0.81
CA VAL A 655 6.94 -9.99 1.58
C VAL A 655 8.31 -10.50 1.98
N GLU A 656 9.36 -9.97 1.36
CA GLU A 656 10.70 -10.58 1.40
C GLU A 656 11.83 -9.58 1.64
N TYR A 657 12.75 -9.91 2.54
CA TYR A 657 13.97 -9.13 2.84
C TYR A 657 13.70 -7.64 3.14
N SER A 658 12.53 -7.31 3.69
CA SER A 658 12.05 -5.95 3.89
C SER A 658 12.07 -5.55 5.37
N GLN A 659 12.09 -4.24 5.64
CA GLN A 659 12.08 -3.69 6.99
C GLN A 659 10.74 -3.03 7.29
N ILE A 660 10.05 -3.45 8.34
CA ILE A 660 8.69 -3.03 8.67
C ILE A 660 8.63 -2.69 10.16
N GLY A 661 8.28 -1.46 10.54
CA GLY A 661 8.37 -1.09 11.96
C GLY A 661 7.93 0.33 12.31
N GLY A 662 7.61 0.56 13.58
CA GLY A 662 7.10 1.84 14.07
C GLY A 662 5.76 2.29 13.46
N ASN A 663 5.05 1.40 12.76
CA ASN A 663 3.73 1.69 12.22
C ASN A 663 2.68 1.63 13.36
N LEU A 664 1.69 2.54 13.36
CA LEU A 664 0.75 2.68 14.49
C LEU A 664 -0.38 1.63 14.51
N GLU A 665 -0.59 0.90 13.42
CA GLU A 665 -1.49 -0.25 13.39
C GLU A 665 -0.68 -1.55 13.24
N THR A 666 -1.09 -2.46 12.35
CA THR A 666 -0.38 -3.72 12.11
C THR A 666 0.71 -3.55 11.05
N GLY A 667 1.86 -4.20 11.23
CA GLY A 667 2.98 -4.17 10.28
C GLY A 667 2.60 -4.74 8.89
N VAL A 668 2.11 -5.98 8.83
CA VAL A 668 1.56 -6.64 7.64
C VAL A 668 0.19 -7.24 7.96
N LEU A 669 -0.85 -6.82 7.23
CA LEU A 669 -2.18 -7.44 7.21
C LEU A 669 -2.41 -8.17 5.89
N HIS A 670 -2.83 -9.44 5.98
CA HIS A 670 -3.37 -10.21 4.86
C HIS A 670 -4.78 -10.72 5.19
N GLY A 671 -5.78 -10.24 4.44
CA GLY A 671 -7.21 -10.57 4.65
C GLY A 671 -7.64 -11.94 4.13
N ASN A 672 -8.86 -12.36 4.50
CA ASN A 672 -9.43 -13.68 4.20
C ASN A 672 -9.78 -13.92 2.72
N TYR A 673 -8.86 -14.53 1.97
CA TYR A 673 -9.06 -15.00 0.60
C TYR A 673 -9.49 -16.47 0.52
N CYS A 674 -10.52 -16.80 -0.28
CA CYS A 674 -11.18 -18.11 -0.26
C CYS A 674 -10.97 -19.01 -1.50
N LEU A 675 -10.22 -18.56 -2.50
CA LEU A 675 -9.71 -19.43 -3.58
C LEU A 675 -8.24 -19.81 -3.28
N PRO A 676 -7.56 -20.66 -4.08
CA PRO A 676 -6.17 -21.02 -3.81
C PRO A 676 -5.22 -19.82 -3.77
N ILE A 677 -4.38 -19.73 -2.73
CA ILE A 677 -3.44 -18.62 -2.51
C ILE A 677 -2.16 -19.07 -1.80
N TRP A 678 -1.03 -18.48 -2.19
CA TRP A 678 0.26 -18.64 -1.52
C TRP A 678 0.66 -17.34 -0.80
N VAL A 679 0.99 -17.42 0.49
CA VAL A 679 1.46 -16.29 1.29
C VAL A 679 2.86 -16.61 1.83
N ASN A 680 3.84 -15.80 1.43
CA ASN A 680 5.23 -15.93 1.86
C ASN A 680 5.69 -14.66 2.58
N ILE A 681 6.07 -14.78 3.85
CA ILE A 681 6.64 -13.68 4.65
C ILE A 681 8.00 -14.18 5.16
N THR A 682 9.08 -13.88 4.43
CA THR A 682 10.41 -14.45 4.72
C THR A 682 11.57 -13.46 4.72
N GLY A 683 12.47 -13.60 5.69
CA GLY A 683 13.71 -12.82 5.78
C GLY A 683 13.52 -11.35 6.14
N ASN A 684 12.35 -10.95 6.66
CA ASN A 684 12.04 -9.57 7.01
C ASN A 684 12.49 -9.23 8.44
N SER A 685 12.65 -7.94 8.70
CA SER A 685 12.88 -7.41 10.04
C SER A 685 11.68 -6.57 10.48
N PHE A 686 11.04 -7.00 11.57
CA PHE A 686 9.93 -6.35 12.24
C PHE A 686 10.43 -5.66 13.52
N ASN A 687 10.13 -4.37 13.66
CA ASN A 687 10.61 -3.57 14.80
C ASN A 687 9.51 -2.66 15.35
N GLY A 688 8.90 -3.05 16.47
CA GLY A 688 8.02 -2.19 17.26
C GLY A 688 6.81 -1.59 16.53
N SER A 689 6.02 -2.39 15.80
CA SER A 689 4.66 -1.97 15.41
C SER A 689 3.78 -1.86 16.66
N LEU A 690 2.88 -0.87 16.72
CA LEU A 690 2.05 -0.62 17.91
C LEU A 690 0.93 -1.66 18.10
N HIS A 691 0.48 -2.31 17.03
CA HIS A 691 -0.46 -3.43 17.08
C HIS A 691 0.28 -4.78 16.97
N ASN A 692 -0.20 -5.71 16.13
CA ASN A 692 0.52 -6.93 15.82
C ASN A 692 1.54 -6.65 14.70
N ASP A 693 2.68 -7.35 14.64
CA ASP A 693 3.61 -7.16 13.52
C ASP A 693 3.11 -7.84 12.23
N VAL A 694 2.56 -9.05 12.35
CA VAL A 694 1.91 -9.80 11.26
C VAL A 694 0.51 -10.25 11.69
N LEU A 695 -0.51 -9.89 10.91
CA LEU A 695 -1.89 -10.35 11.01
C LEU A 695 -2.27 -11.10 9.73
N VAL A 696 -2.70 -12.34 9.88
CA VAL A 696 -3.19 -13.17 8.78
C VAL A 696 -4.59 -13.66 9.10
N GLU A 697 -5.53 -13.42 8.19
CA GLU A 697 -6.90 -13.92 8.26
C GLU A 697 -7.08 -15.05 7.24
N SER A 698 -7.75 -16.13 7.64
CA SER A 698 -7.92 -17.33 6.80
C SER A 698 -9.35 -17.51 6.30
N CYS A 699 -9.54 -18.34 5.28
CA CYS A 699 -10.86 -18.54 4.69
C CYS A 699 -11.81 -19.29 5.65
N TRP A 700 -12.90 -18.63 6.05
CA TRP A 700 -13.99 -19.18 6.86
C TRP A 700 -15.16 -19.82 6.07
N ARG A 701 -15.00 -20.04 4.75
CA ARG A 701 -15.99 -20.72 3.89
C ARG A 701 -15.64 -22.20 3.72
N PHE A 702 -16.64 -23.05 3.47
CA PHE A 702 -16.42 -24.46 3.13
C PHE A 702 -15.76 -24.60 1.75
N THR A 703 -14.62 -25.28 1.67
CA THR A 703 -14.00 -25.67 0.39
C THR A 703 -14.65 -26.94 -0.14
N ALA A 704 -15.12 -26.92 -1.40
CA ALA A 704 -15.81 -28.06 -2.02
C ALA A 704 -14.97 -29.36 -2.01
N ASN A 705 -13.64 -29.21 -2.09
CA ASN A 705 -12.71 -30.34 -2.17
C ASN A 705 -12.21 -30.84 -0.80
N LYS A 706 -12.61 -30.22 0.32
CA LYS A 706 -12.07 -30.45 1.68
C LYS A 706 -10.54 -30.38 1.77
N GLN A 707 -9.92 -29.57 0.92
CA GLN A 707 -8.48 -29.29 0.94
C GLN A 707 -8.22 -27.86 1.44
N PRO A 708 -7.07 -27.59 2.08
CA PRO A 708 -6.68 -26.24 2.42
C PRO A 708 -6.45 -25.41 1.14
N ASN A 709 -7.05 -24.22 1.07
CA ASN A 709 -6.88 -23.28 -0.04
C ASN A 709 -5.71 -22.31 0.19
N MET A 710 -5.39 -22.02 1.45
CA MET A 710 -4.27 -21.17 1.82
C MET A 710 -2.99 -21.99 2.10
N GLN A 711 -1.90 -21.63 1.43
CA GLN A 711 -0.55 -22.11 1.74
C GLN A 711 0.25 -20.96 2.36
N LEU A 712 0.71 -21.12 3.60
CA LEU A 712 1.34 -20.06 4.40
C LEU A 712 2.78 -20.43 4.82
N GLN A 713 3.74 -19.59 4.48
CA GLN A 713 5.13 -19.70 4.92
C GLN A 713 5.53 -18.41 5.64
N ILE A 714 5.89 -18.51 6.93
CA ILE A 714 6.49 -17.41 7.70
C ILE A 714 7.83 -17.88 8.24
N GLY A 715 8.95 -17.40 7.71
CA GLY A 715 10.25 -17.91 8.15
C GLY A 715 11.47 -17.02 7.97
N HIS A 716 12.51 -17.29 8.77
CA HIS A 716 13.74 -16.50 8.82
C HIS A 716 13.53 -15.00 9.14
N ASN A 717 12.39 -14.59 9.70
CA ASN A 717 12.15 -13.21 10.09
C ASN A 717 12.71 -12.91 11.49
N THR A 718 13.08 -11.66 11.75
CA THR A 718 13.36 -11.13 13.08
C THR A 718 12.19 -10.27 13.56
N PHE A 719 11.75 -10.47 14.79
CA PHE A 719 10.72 -9.70 15.46
C PHE A 719 11.31 -9.13 16.75
N ASP A 720 11.53 -7.82 16.77
CA ASP A 720 12.15 -7.08 17.86
C ASP A 720 11.15 -6.05 18.43
N TYR A 721 11.05 -5.98 19.76
CA TYR A 721 10.23 -4.99 20.48
C TYR A 721 8.73 -4.98 20.11
N SER A 722 8.17 -6.11 19.65
CA SER A 722 6.75 -6.27 19.33
C SER A 722 5.84 -5.80 20.48
N GLN A 723 4.97 -4.82 20.22
CA GLN A 723 4.13 -4.23 21.28
C GLN A 723 2.93 -5.13 21.66
N LYS A 724 2.31 -5.80 20.67
CA LYS A 724 1.34 -6.88 20.89
C LYS A 724 1.91 -8.24 20.49
N ASN A 725 1.26 -8.94 19.55
CA ASN A 725 1.71 -10.25 19.06
C ASN A 725 2.56 -10.07 17.80
N SER A 726 3.72 -10.71 17.76
CA SER A 726 4.57 -10.70 16.55
C SER A 726 3.86 -11.39 15.36
N ILE A 727 3.15 -12.50 15.61
CA ILE A 727 2.28 -13.19 14.64
C ILE A 727 0.90 -13.43 15.26
N PHE A 728 -0.15 -13.05 14.55
CA PHE A 728 -1.55 -13.26 14.92
C PHE A 728 -2.31 -13.92 13.76
N LEU A 729 -2.96 -15.06 14.05
CA LEU A 729 -3.75 -15.86 13.11
C LEU A 729 -5.03 -16.32 13.82
N SER A 730 -6.12 -15.57 13.65
CA SER A 730 -7.46 -15.91 14.17
C SER A 730 -8.53 -15.40 13.19
N PRO A 731 -9.43 -16.26 12.68
CA PRO A 731 -9.45 -17.71 12.85
C PRO A 731 -8.34 -18.41 12.02
N ALA A 732 -8.01 -19.65 12.39
CA ALA A 732 -7.13 -20.56 11.67
C ALA A 732 -7.95 -21.70 11.04
N LEU A 733 -8.26 -21.58 9.74
CA LEU A 733 -9.17 -22.45 8.99
C LEU A 733 -8.70 -22.62 7.54
N ASN A 734 -9.02 -23.75 6.90
CA ASN A 734 -8.72 -24.05 5.49
C ASN A 734 -7.24 -23.81 5.07
N LEU A 735 -6.28 -23.92 5.99
CA LEU A 735 -4.90 -23.51 5.75
C LEU A 735 -3.88 -24.61 6.03
N GLN A 736 -2.84 -24.64 5.22
CA GLN A 736 -1.63 -25.42 5.43
C GLN A 736 -0.46 -24.45 5.56
N GLY A 737 0.42 -24.65 6.53
CA GLY A 737 1.54 -23.71 6.67
C GLY A 737 2.64 -24.08 7.64
N LYS A 738 3.72 -23.31 7.54
CA LYS A 738 4.93 -23.42 8.36
C LYS A 738 5.31 -22.07 8.96
N ILE A 739 5.69 -22.10 10.23
CA ILE A 739 6.33 -20.98 10.93
C ILE A 739 7.70 -21.48 11.39
N GLU A 740 8.78 -21.09 10.72
CA GLU A 740 10.11 -21.69 10.95
C GLU A 740 11.32 -20.75 10.88
N PHE A 741 12.31 -20.99 11.76
CA PHE A 741 13.56 -20.21 11.88
C PHE A 741 13.39 -18.71 12.20
N ASN A 742 12.22 -18.31 12.73
CA ASN A 742 11.99 -16.94 13.17
C ASN A 742 12.61 -16.67 14.56
N HIS A 743 12.98 -15.42 14.80
CA HIS A 743 13.55 -14.95 16.07
C HIS A 743 12.61 -13.91 16.70
N PHE A 744 12.17 -14.14 17.92
CA PHE A 744 11.26 -13.28 18.68
C PHE A 744 11.98 -12.78 19.94
N ARG A 745 12.22 -11.47 20.03
CA ARG A 745 13.04 -10.85 21.08
C ARG A 745 12.36 -9.60 21.65
N MET A 746 12.37 -9.48 22.98
CA MET A 746 11.99 -8.26 23.71
C MET A 746 10.55 -7.77 23.45
N GLY A 747 9.64 -8.66 23.05
CA GLY A 747 8.20 -8.34 22.96
C GLY A 747 7.56 -8.11 24.33
N SER A 748 6.49 -7.30 24.38
CA SER A 748 5.83 -6.85 25.61
C SER A 748 4.46 -7.44 25.91
N TYR A 749 3.95 -8.36 25.07
CA TYR A 749 2.65 -9.01 25.29
C TYR A 749 2.63 -10.50 24.94
N GLY A 750 3.15 -10.87 23.76
CA GLY A 750 3.33 -12.25 23.31
C GLY A 750 3.96 -12.33 21.92
N ALA A 751 4.38 -13.52 21.49
CA ALA A 751 5.05 -13.71 20.20
C ALA A 751 4.14 -14.34 19.13
N ILE A 752 3.48 -15.46 19.45
CA ILE A 752 2.58 -16.16 18.50
C ILE A 752 1.20 -16.37 19.14
N TYR A 753 0.16 -15.99 18.40
CA TYR A 753 -1.24 -16.24 18.72
C TYR A 753 -1.93 -16.93 17.54
N ILE A 754 -2.36 -18.19 17.73
CA ILE A 754 -3.11 -18.96 16.74
C ILE A 754 -4.32 -19.58 17.45
N ARG A 755 -5.52 -19.03 17.23
CA ARG A 755 -6.75 -19.47 17.91
C ARG A 755 -7.99 -19.36 17.02
N ASN A 756 -8.98 -20.21 17.32
CA ASN A 756 -10.36 -20.06 16.83
C ASN A 756 -11.23 -19.53 17.98
N ASP A 757 -11.23 -18.21 18.18
CA ASP A 757 -11.85 -17.60 19.37
C ASP A 757 -13.40 -17.57 19.33
N TYR A 758 -13.98 -17.76 18.14
CA TYR A 758 -15.41 -17.98 17.94
C TYR A 758 -15.66 -19.44 17.57
N ILE A 759 -16.38 -20.17 18.42
CA ILE A 759 -16.69 -21.60 18.23
C ILE A 759 -17.97 -21.74 17.41
N PHE A 760 -17.87 -21.46 16.11
CA PHE A 760 -18.90 -21.85 15.14
C PHE A 760 -18.79 -23.37 14.88
N GLN A 761 -19.91 -24.08 14.79
CA GLN A 761 -19.91 -25.55 14.66
C GLN A 761 -19.26 -26.00 13.35
N GLU A 762 -19.42 -25.18 12.31
CA GLU A 762 -18.82 -25.26 10.98
C GLU A 762 -17.28 -25.30 11.03
N PHE A 763 -16.66 -24.60 11.97
CA PHE A 763 -15.20 -24.50 12.11
C PHE A 763 -14.55 -25.82 12.55
N ASN A 764 -15.32 -26.84 12.96
CA ASN A 764 -14.78 -28.17 13.24
C ASN A 764 -14.50 -28.97 11.96
N PHE A 765 -15.05 -28.56 10.81
CA PHE A 765 -15.02 -29.32 9.56
C PHE A 765 -14.07 -28.76 8.50
N MET A 766 -13.31 -27.70 8.81
CA MET A 766 -12.39 -27.04 7.88
C MET A 766 -10.95 -27.54 8.12
N PRO A 767 -10.21 -28.00 7.09
CA PRO A 767 -8.87 -28.57 7.26
C PRO A 767 -7.84 -27.54 7.73
N VAL A 768 -6.96 -27.93 8.66
CA VAL A 768 -5.81 -27.13 9.11
C VAL A 768 -4.60 -28.03 9.31
N ARG A 769 -3.44 -27.65 8.76
CA ARG A 769 -2.17 -28.34 8.98
C ARG A 769 -1.03 -27.35 9.21
N LEU A 770 -0.70 -27.11 10.47
CA LEU A 770 0.32 -26.14 10.89
C LEU A 770 1.55 -26.81 11.51
N LEU A 771 2.74 -26.38 11.08
CA LEU A 771 4.01 -26.77 11.65
C LEU A 771 4.79 -25.54 12.15
N ILE A 772 5.01 -25.47 13.46
CA ILE A 772 5.81 -24.40 14.08
C ILE A 772 7.12 -25.03 14.54
N GLN A 773 8.23 -24.75 13.84
CA GLN A 773 9.49 -25.42 14.13
C GLN A 773 10.76 -24.56 14.11
N SER A 774 11.74 -24.92 14.94
CA SER A 774 13.08 -24.29 14.95
C SER A 774 13.07 -22.77 15.20
N ASN A 775 12.03 -22.23 15.85
CA ASN A 775 11.96 -20.81 16.19
C ASN A 775 12.62 -20.52 17.56
N PHE A 776 13.10 -19.29 17.74
CA PHE A 776 13.79 -18.84 18.94
C PHE A 776 13.02 -17.71 19.63
N PHE A 777 12.61 -17.91 20.88
CA PHE A 777 11.91 -16.93 21.69
C PHE A 777 12.75 -16.62 22.93
N ARG A 778 13.29 -15.40 23.04
CA ARG A 778 14.14 -14.97 24.16
C ARG A 778 13.81 -13.58 24.68
N ARG A 779 13.83 -13.41 26.01
CA ARG A 779 13.61 -12.11 26.68
C ARG A 779 12.28 -11.43 26.33
N ASN A 780 11.27 -12.21 25.96
CA ASN A 780 9.91 -11.69 25.78
C ASN A 780 9.19 -11.64 27.13
N SER A 781 8.23 -10.74 27.24
CA SER A 781 7.42 -10.50 28.43
C SER A 781 5.94 -10.39 28.06
N GLY A 782 5.04 -10.63 29.02
CA GLY A 782 3.59 -10.53 28.81
C GLY A 782 2.81 -11.69 29.42
N VAL A 783 1.69 -12.06 28.81
CA VAL A 783 0.74 -13.07 29.35
C VAL A 783 1.05 -14.49 28.84
N TYR A 784 1.68 -14.61 27.67
CA TYR A 784 2.18 -15.87 27.11
C TYR A 784 3.31 -15.56 26.12
N VAL A 785 4.19 -16.52 25.83
CA VAL A 785 5.06 -16.40 24.65
C VAL A 785 4.31 -16.91 23.42
N VAL A 786 3.66 -18.06 23.55
CA VAL A 786 2.96 -18.74 22.46
C VAL A 786 1.58 -19.22 22.95
N SER A 787 0.50 -18.85 22.26
CA SER A 787 -0.87 -19.33 22.54
C SER A 787 -1.46 -20.02 21.31
N LEU A 788 -1.86 -21.29 21.48
CA LEU A 788 -2.24 -22.19 20.39
C LEU A 788 -3.59 -22.87 20.67
N GLY A 789 -4.45 -22.91 19.66
CA GLY A 789 -5.67 -23.69 19.67
C GLY A 789 -6.33 -23.73 18.30
N LEU A 790 -6.82 -24.89 17.90
CA LEU A 790 -7.74 -25.05 16.77
C LEU A 790 -9.14 -25.36 17.32
N SER A 791 -10.05 -25.88 16.50
CA SER A 791 -11.41 -26.20 16.96
C SER A 791 -11.39 -27.46 17.84
N PRO A 792 -11.90 -27.42 19.08
CA PRO A 792 -11.70 -28.48 20.09
C PRO A 792 -12.54 -29.75 19.89
N TYR A 793 -13.41 -29.77 18.88
CA TYR A 793 -14.21 -30.93 18.48
C TYR A 793 -13.90 -31.41 17.05
N SER A 794 -12.75 -31.01 16.49
CA SER A 794 -12.24 -31.47 15.20
C SER A 794 -11.27 -32.65 15.36
N THR A 795 -11.21 -33.56 14.37
CA THR A 795 -10.29 -34.70 14.40
C THR A 795 -8.86 -34.30 14.00
N GLN A 796 -7.86 -34.95 14.58
CA GLN A 796 -6.44 -34.64 14.36
C GLN A 796 -5.97 -34.83 12.90
N GLU A 797 -6.65 -35.71 12.14
CA GLU A 797 -6.42 -35.92 10.70
C GLU A 797 -6.79 -34.68 9.85
N LEU A 798 -7.82 -33.95 10.30
CA LEU A 798 -8.42 -32.81 9.63
C LEU A 798 -7.79 -31.49 10.11
N GLN A 799 -7.67 -31.31 11.43
CA GLN A 799 -7.03 -30.17 12.07
C GLN A 799 -5.87 -30.65 12.94
N SER A 800 -4.65 -30.23 12.61
CA SER A 800 -3.45 -30.52 13.40
C SER A 800 -2.50 -29.33 13.45
N LEU A 801 -1.90 -29.11 14.63
CA LEU A 801 -0.84 -28.12 14.85
C LEU A 801 0.30 -28.76 15.65
N LEU A 802 1.47 -28.89 15.04
CA LEU A 802 2.68 -29.43 15.67
C LEU A 802 3.64 -28.30 16.03
N PHE A 803 3.90 -28.10 17.32
CA PHE A 803 4.92 -27.20 17.85
C PHE A 803 6.14 -28.02 18.24
N THR A 804 7.25 -27.96 17.47
CA THR A 804 8.40 -28.84 17.65
C THR A 804 9.77 -28.20 17.40
N ARG A 805 10.81 -28.63 18.14
CA ARG A 805 12.20 -28.11 18.06
C ARG A 805 12.35 -26.61 18.29
N ASN A 806 11.38 -25.96 18.93
CA ASN A 806 11.46 -24.54 19.27
C ASN A 806 12.24 -24.34 20.59
N PHE A 807 12.86 -23.16 20.72
CA PHE A 807 13.62 -22.76 21.90
C PHE A 807 12.92 -21.58 22.58
N VAL A 808 12.16 -21.85 23.64
CA VAL A 808 11.47 -20.84 24.45
C VAL A 808 12.26 -20.70 25.76
N ARG A 809 13.13 -19.69 25.84
CA ARG A 809 14.02 -19.47 26.99
C ARG A 809 14.03 -18.04 27.47
N ASP A 810 14.34 -17.83 28.74
CA ASP A 810 14.64 -16.51 29.29
C ASP A 810 13.47 -15.52 29.10
N ASN A 811 12.22 -16.01 29.04
CA ASN A 811 11.01 -15.20 28.91
C ASN A 811 10.33 -15.06 30.28
N LYS A 812 9.69 -13.91 30.53
CA LYS A 812 9.06 -13.56 31.81
C LYS A 812 7.55 -13.38 31.63
N ILE A 813 6.80 -14.41 32.00
CA ILE A 813 5.34 -14.40 31.94
C ILE A 813 4.75 -13.95 33.27
N SER A 814 3.80 -13.01 33.19
CA SER A 814 3.07 -12.42 34.30
C SER A 814 1.57 -12.55 34.08
N GLU A 815 0.81 -12.87 35.13
CA GLU A 815 -0.64 -12.84 35.06
C GLU A 815 -1.18 -11.43 34.78
N PRO A 816 -2.24 -11.27 33.98
CA PRO A 816 -2.93 -9.99 33.87
C PRO A 816 -3.47 -9.60 35.25
N PHE A 817 -3.35 -8.31 35.59
CA PHE A 817 -3.59 -7.73 36.93
C PHE A 817 -2.53 -8.07 38.01
N GLY A 818 -1.56 -8.94 37.72
CA GLY A 818 -0.42 -9.21 38.61
C GLY A 818 -0.75 -9.99 39.89
N PRO A 819 0.27 -10.43 40.65
CA PRO A 819 0.07 -11.13 41.91
C PRO A 819 -0.50 -10.20 42.98
N LEU A 820 -1.20 -10.78 43.95
CA LEU A 820 -1.51 -10.13 45.22
C LEU A 820 -0.20 -9.87 45.98
N ILE A 821 0.14 -8.59 46.14
CA ILE A 821 1.24 -8.12 47.00
C ILE A 821 0.59 -7.57 48.28
N GLU A 822 0.97 -8.12 49.43
CA GLU A 822 0.45 -7.66 50.72
C GLU A 822 0.79 -6.18 50.94
N GLY A 823 -0.23 -5.35 51.19
CA GLY A 823 -0.07 -3.94 51.53
C GLY A 823 0.05 -2.94 50.37
N SER A 824 0.03 -3.36 49.09
CA SER A 824 0.04 -2.41 47.96
C SER A 824 -1.29 -2.37 47.20
N GLU A 825 -2.11 -1.35 47.47
CA GLU A 825 -3.29 -1.05 46.63
C GLU A 825 -2.85 -0.32 45.35
N GLY A 826 -2.72 -1.07 44.24
CA GLY A 826 -2.38 -0.50 42.93
C GLY A 826 -3.50 0.40 42.39
N SER A 827 -3.15 1.61 41.92
CA SER A 827 -4.10 2.61 41.42
C SER A 827 -4.84 2.22 40.13
N ASP A 828 -4.39 1.15 39.47
CA ASP A 828 -4.95 0.54 38.27
C ASP A 828 -5.87 -0.66 38.55
N GLY A 829 -5.96 -1.11 39.82
CA GLY A 829 -6.68 -2.32 40.19
C GLY A 829 -5.87 -3.61 40.05
N SER A 830 -4.55 -3.54 39.88
CA SER A 830 -3.65 -4.68 40.07
C SER A 830 -3.84 -5.30 41.47
N GLY A 831 -3.67 -6.63 41.57
CA GLY A 831 -3.94 -7.43 42.77
C GLY A 831 -5.42 -7.62 43.14
N ARG A 832 -6.36 -6.75 42.71
CA ARG A 832 -7.78 -6.84 43.14
C ARG A 832 -8.57 -8.04 42.61
N LEU A 833 -8.12 -8.67 41.53
CA LEU A 833 -8.86 -9.74 40.85
C LEU A 833 -7.93 -10.88 40.43
N ASN A 834 -7.99 -12.01 41.13
CA ASN A 834 -7.42 -13.27 40.63
C ASN A 834 -8.16 -13.66 39.33
N PRO A 835 -7.47 -13.76 38.17
CA PRO A 835 -8.11 -13.89 36.87
C PRO A 835 -8.54 -15.33 36.56
N ARG A 836 -9.51 -15.85 37.32
CA ARG A 836 -10.10 -17.23 37.28
C ARG A 836 -10.58 -17.76 35.90
N CYS A 837 -10.39 -17.01 34.82
CA CYS A 837 -10.82 -17.34 33.46
C CYS A 837 -9.67 -17.52 32.44
N ARG A 838 -8.44 -17.04 32.70
CA ARG A 838 -7.33 -17.05 31.73
C ARG A 838 -6.06 -17.63 32.34
N VAL A 839 -5.30 -18.38 31.54
CA VAL A 839 -4.03 -19.01 31.95
C VAL A 839 -2.85 -18.20 31.41
N ALA A 840 -1.87 -17.93 32.28
CA ALA A 840 -0.59 -17.33 31.91
C ALA A 840 0.54 -18.36 32.05
N ALA A 841 1.15 -18.76 30.94
CA ALA A 841 2.26 -19.70 30.88
C ALA A 841 3.13 -19.41 29.64
N ALA A 842 4.37 -19.90 29.60
CA ALA A 842 5.24 -19.68 28.43
C ALA A 842 4.60 -20.22 27.13
N VAL A 843 4.00 -21.42 27.18
CA VAL A 843 3.16 -21.97 26.11
C VAL A 843 1.75 -22.28 26.63
N VAL A 844 0.72 -21.73 26.02
CA VAL A 844 -0.69 -21.95 26.37
C VAL A 844 -1.41 -22.74 25.27
N VAL A 845 -2.09 -23.83 25.62
CA VAL A 845 -2.80 -24.71 24.68
C VAL A 845 -4.29 -24.77 24.99
N ALA A 846 -5.13 -24.57 23.98
CA ALA A 846 -6.60 -24.47 24.10
C ALA A 846 -7.38 -25.60 23.40
N SER A 847 -6.73 -26.54 22.72
CA SER A 847 -7.37 -27.71 22.07
C SER A 847 -6.45 -28.94 22.09
N SER A 848 -7.02 -30.14 21.97
CA SER A 848 -6.30 -31.43 22.05
C SER A 848 -5.52 -31.78 20.77
N ASN A 849 -5.91 -31.22 19.63
CA ASN A 849 -5.25 -31.35 18.33
C ASN A 849 -4.01 -30.43 18.15
N VAL A 850 -3.41 -30.02 19.27
CA VAL A 850 -2.16 -29.26 19.36
C VAL A 850 -1.13 -30.11 20.09
N ASP A 851 -0.07 -30.50 19.39
CA ASP A 851 1.04 -31.30 19.93
C ASP A 851 2.23 -30.41 20.27
N ILE A 852 2.63 -30.36 21.55
CA ILE A 852 3.92 -29.78 21.98
C ILE A 852 4.93 -30.93 22.08
N PHE A 853 5.86 -31.03 21.12
CA PHE A 853 6.76 -32.18 21.01
C PHE A 853 8.21 -31.80 20.74
N ARG A 854 9.18 -32.29 21.53
CA ARG A 854 10.63 -32.02 21.33
C ARG A 854 10.99 -30.54 21.27
N ASN A 855 10.53 -29.75 22.24
CA ASN A 855 10.92 -28.36 22.44
C ASN A 855 11.82 -28.18 23.67
N ILE A 856 12.53 -27.06 23.71
CA ILE A 856 13.29 -26.60 24.87
C ILE A 856 12.52 -25.45 25.53
N LEU A 857 11.84 -25.73 26.64
CA LEU A 857 11.17 -24.72 27.47
C LEU A 857 11.99 -24.51 28.76
N HIS A 858 12.49 -23.29 28.99
CA HIS A 858 13.32 -22.96 30.15
C HIS A 858 13.15 -21.48 30.50
N ASN A 859 12.08 -21.17 31.21
CA ASN A 859 11.62 -19.82 31.49
C ASN A 859 11.48 -19.64 33.02
N LEU A 860 12.61 -19.74 33.73
CA LEU A 860 12.65 -19.81 35.20
C LEU A 860 11.95 -18.62 35.88
N ASP A 861 12.01 -17.43 35.29
CA ASP A 861 11.34 -16.20 35.74
C ASP A 861 9.79 -16.24 35.58
N SER A 862 9.25 -17.25 34.90
CA SER A 862 7.82 -17.50 34.72
C SER A 862 7.34 -18.59 35.69
N ALA A 863 6.12 -18.47 36.22
CA ALA A 863 5.55 -19.49 37.11
C ALA A 863 5.35 -20.85 36.40
N TYR A 864 4.81 -20.83 35.16
CA TYR A 864 4.42 -22.03 34.42
C TYR A 864 5.07 -22.08 33.02
N GLU A 865 5.62 -23.25 32.65
CA GLU A 865 6.18 -23.50 31.31
C GLU A 865 5.07 -23.80 30.30
N VAL A 866 4.08 -24.64 30.69
CA VAL A 866 2.95 -25.03 29.83
C VAL A 866 1.63 -24.90 30.60
N GLY A 867 0.61 -24.32 29.95
CA GLY A 867 -0.71 -24.10 30.53
C GLY A 867 -1.85 -24.62 29.65
N SER A 868 -2.80 -25.33 30.27
CA SER A 868 -4.04 -25.82 29.66
C SER A 868 -5.14 -24.76 29.77
N GLN A 869 -5.64 -24.28 28.64
CA GLN A 869 -6.82 -23.41 28.54
C GLN A 869 -8.05 -24.19 28.05
N LEU A 870 -7.89 -25.47 27.67
CA LEU A 870 -8.93 -26.39 27.24
C LEU A 870 -9.81 -26.82 28.43
N SER A 871 -11.09 -26.45 28.41
CA SER A 871 -12.06 -26.71 29.48
C SER A 871 -12.79 -28.06 29.38
N ASP A 872 -12.32 -28.97 28.52
CA ASP A 872 -12.84 -30.33 28.42
C ASP A 872 -11.90 -31.29 29.18
N GLN A 873 -12.32 -31.67 30.39
CA GLN A 873 -11.56 -32.59 31.26
C GLN A 873 -11.46 -34.04 30.73
N SER A 874 -12.22 -34.40 29.69
CA SER A 874 -12.10 -35.73 29.04
C SER A 874 -10.92 -35.80 28.07
N GLN A 875 -10.48 -34.64 27.57
CA GLN A 875 -9.40 -34.51 26.62
C GLN A 875 -8.03 -34.40 27.32
N ILE A 876 -6.98 -34.73 26.56
CA ILE A 876 -5.58 -34.70 27.01
C ILE A 876 -4.79 -33.82 26.04
N ILE A 877 -3.89 -33.00 26.58
CA ILE A 877 -2.93 -32.20 25.80
C ILE A 877 -1.59 -32.94 25.78
N ASN A 878 -1.07 -33.22 24.60
CA ASN A 878 0.23 -33.85 24.41
C ASN A 878 1.37 -32.82 24.57
N ALA A 879 2.18 -32.99 25.63
CA ALA A 879 3.38 -32.21 25.91
C ALA A 879 4.61 -33.11 26.11
N THR A 880 4.69 -34.23 25.38
CA THR A 880 5.76 -35.22 25.52
C THR A 880 7.06 -34.86 24.78
N TYR A 881 8.15 -35.48 25.22
CA TYR A 881 9.53 -35.30 24.75
C TYR A 881 10.05 -33.85 24.84
N ASN A 882 9.53 -33.00 25.73
CA ASN A 882 10.05 -31.63 25.93
C ASN A 882 11.05 -31.58 27.09
N TRP A 883 11.94 -30.59 27.07
CA TRP A 883 12.63 -30.11 28.29
C TRP A 883 11.73 -29.05 28.95
N LEU A 884 11.51 -29.17 30.27
CA LEU A 884 10.50 -28.43 31.03
C LEU A 884 11.13 -27.68 32.23
N GLY A 885 12.13 -26.86 31.94
CA GLY A 885 12.82 -26.02 32.94
C GLY A 885 13.84 -26.75 33.81
N HIS A 886 13.50 -27.92 34.35
CA HIS A 886 14.31 -28.71 35.30
C HIS A 886 14.36 -30.20 34.91
N SER A 887 15.25 -30.96 35.55
CA SER A 887 15.39 -32.43 35.46
C SER A 887 14.65 -33.21 36.57
N ASP A 888 13.82 -32.55 37.38
CA ASP A 888 13.15 -33.11 38.57
C ASP A 888 11.65 -33.07 38.36
N GLU A 889 10.99 -34.23 38.38
CA GLU A 889 9.57 -34.40 38.10
C GLU A 889 8.68 -33.57 39.02
N ASN A 890 9.06 -33.40 40.29
CA ASN A 890 8.30 -32.61 41.27
C ASN A 890 8.24 -31.13 40.85
N LYS A 891 9.39 -30.59 40.43
CA LYS A 891 9.51 -29.19 39.97
C LYS A 891 8.93 -28.98 38.58
N ILE A 892 8.96 -30.00 37.71
CA ILE A 892 8.25 -29.98 36.43
C ILE A 892 6.75 -29.90 36.68
N PHE A 893 6.19 -30.80 37.51
CA PHE A 893 4.76 -30.88 37.78
C PHE A 893 4.20 -29.59 38.38
N ALA A 894 4.91 -28.99 39.34
CA ALA A 894 4.56 -27.69 39.92
C ALA A 894 4.54 -26.52 38.89
N ARG A 895 5.23 -26.67 37.75
CA ARG A 895 5.35 -25.67 36.66
C ARG A 895 4.45 -25.97 35.45
N LEU A 896 3.49 -26.90 35.59
CA LEU A 896 2.46 -27.16 34.59
C LEU A 896 1.09 -26.70 35.11
N PHE A 897 0.42 -25.77 34.43
CA PHE A 897 -0.91 -25.31 34.81
C PHE A 897 -1.98 -26.17 34.12
N HIS A 898 -2.64 -27.07 34.84
CA HIS A 898 -3.64 -27.99 34.28
C HIS A 898 -4.76 -28.35 35.26
N ARG A 899 -5.45 -29.47 35.00
CA ARG A 899 -6.50 -30.07 35.85
C ARG A 899 -6.24 -30.05 37.36
N ASN A 900 -4.98 -30.04 37.80
CA ASN A 900 -4.61 -30.03 39.20
C ASN A 900 -4.85 -28.66 39.87
N ASN A 901 -4.41 -27.59 39.21
CA ASN A 901 -4.63 -26.21 39.63
C ASN A 901 -6.09 -25.78 39.45
N ARG A 902 -6.81 -26.42 38.51
CA ARG A 902 -8.21 -26.13 38.21
C ARG A 902 -8.92 -27.35 37.61
N TYR A 903 -9.79 -27.98 38.39
CA TYR A 903 -10.43 -29.28 38.11
C TYR A 903 -11.12 -29.45 36.75
N ASN A 904 -11.60 -28.36 36.13
CA ASN A 904 -12.33 -28.38 34.86
C ASN A 904 -11.45 -28.26 33.61
N LEU A 905 -10.11 -28.29 33.75
CA LEU A 905 -9.17 -28.25 32.62
C LEU A 905 -8.76 -29.65 32.16
N ALA A 906 -8.38 -29.76 30.89
CA ALA A 906 -7.71 -30.95 30.34
C ALA A 906 -6.40 -31.26 31.09
N LYS A 907 -6.05 -32.56 31.15
CA LYS A 907 -4.75 -33.02 31.69
C LYS A 907 -3.65 -32.79 30.66
N ILE A 908 -2.48 -32.32 31.11
CA ILE A 908 -1.27 -32.29 30.28
C ILE A 908 -0.53 -33.63 30.46
N GLN A 909 -0.21 -34.31 29.36
CA GLN A 909 0.66 -35.48 29.34
C GLN A 909 2.08 -35.06 28.96
N TYR A 910 2.98 -35.03 29.95
CA TYR A 910 4.35 -34.54 29.78
C TYR A 910 5.43 -35.64 29.80
N ILE A 911 5.06 -36.91 30.05
CA ILE A 911 5.97 -38.06 30.11
C ILE A 911 5.86 -38.87 28.80
N PRO A 912 6.98 -39.20 28.12
CA PRO A 912 8.37 -38.97 28.54
C PRO A 912 8.82 -37.50 28.42
N TYR A 913 9.82 -37.08 29.19
CA TYR A 913 10.43 -35.73 29.11
C TYR A 913 11.95 -35.80 28.92
N LEU A 914 12.56 -34.78 28.30
CA LEU A 914 13.99 -34.70 28.04
C LEU A 914 14.78 -34.33 29.30
N LEU A 915 15.98 -34.88 29.43
CA LEU A 915 16.97 -34.50 30.46
C LEU A 915 18.01 -33.47 30.00
N HIS A 916 17.92 -32.99 28.75
CA HIS A 916 18.96 -32.14 28.14
C HIS A 916 18.41 -30.79 27.70
N SER A 917 18.88 -29.71 28.34
CA SER A 917 18.36 -28.34 28.20
C SER A 917 18.72 -27.63 26.88
N SER A 918 19.52 -28.23 26.01
CA SER A 918 20.05 -27.57 24.80
C SER A 918 19.92 -28.33 23.48
N ASN A 919 19.45 -29.59 23.48
CA ASN A 919 19.28 -30.37 22.26
C ASN A 919 17.88 -31.01 22.19
N PRO A 920 16.94 -30.47 21.39
CA PRO A 920 15.61 -31.08 21.21
C PRO A 920 15.65 -32.43 20.47
N GLY A 921 16.78 -32.79 19.86
CA GLY A 921 17.02 -34.10 19.26
C GLY A 921 17.67 -35.12 20.19
N SER A 922 17.83 -34.83 21.50
CA SER A 922 18.45 -35.79 22.42
C SER A 922 17.60 -37.06 22.62
N THR A 923 18.29 -38.18 22.84
CA THR A 923 17.69 -39.46 23.26
C THR A 923 17.64 -39.63 24.78
N THR A 924 18.29 -38.75 25.54
CA THR A 924 18.32 -38.79 27.02
C THR A 924 17.00 -38.27 27.59
N MET A 925 16.15 -39.17 28.07
CA MET A 925 14.78 -38.88 28.51
C MET A 925 14.33 -39.81 29.64
N ILE A 926 13.42 -39.32 30.49
CA ILE A 926 12.72 -40.14 31.51
C ILE A 926 11.41 -40.66 30.91
N THR A 927 11.19 -41.97 31.00
CA THR A 927 10.05 -42.70 30.42
C THR A 927 8.97 -43.12 31.42
N LEU A 928 9.28 -43.10 32.72
CA LEU A 928 8.41 -43.55 33.80
C LEU A 928 8.18 -42.41 34.78
N SER A 929 6.96 -42.33 35.32
CA SER A 929 6.60 -41.34 36.34
C SER A 929 7.11 -41.81 37.71
N THR A 930 7.81 -40.93 38.41
CA THR A 930 8.24 -41.10 39.80
C THR A 930 7.30 -40.39 40.78
N LEU A 931 6.47 -39.47 40.30
CA LEU A 931 5.51 -38.70 41.10
C LEU A 931 4.13 -39.37 41.12
N VAL A 932 3.60 -39.59 42.33
CA VAL A 932 2.19 -39.93 42.55
C VAL A 932 1.46 -38.68 43.05
N PRO A 933 0.67 -37.98 42.21
CA PRO A 933 -0.09 -36.81 42.65
C PRO A 933 -1.16 -37.22 43.68
N ARG A 934 -1.39 -36.35 44.68
CA ARG A 934 -2.30 -36.60 45.81
C ARG A 934 -3.07 -35.33 46.13
N PHE A 935 -4.37 -35.36 45.92
CA PHE A 935 -5.27 -34.25 46.31
C PHE A 935 -5.07 -33.86 47.78
N SER A 936 -5.09 -32.56 48.05
CA SER A 936 -4.93 -32.00 49.40
C SER A 936 -6.07 -32.49 50.30
N GLN A 937 -5.75 -32.80 51.55
CA GLN A 937 -6.73 -33.22 52.55
C GLN A 937 -7.62 -32.04 52.98
N GLU A 938 -8.83 -32.34 53.47
CA GLU A 938 -9.73 -31.33 54.03
C GLU A 938 -9.05 -30.58 55.19
N GLY A 939 -9.17 -29.25 55.19
CA GLY A 939 -8.53 -28.38 56.19
C GLY A 939 -7.18 -27.75 55.78
N SER A 940 -6.74 -27.92 54.53
CA SER A 940 -5.58 -27.19 53.99
C SER A 940 -5.98 -25.88 53.30
N ASP A 941 -5.20 -24.81 53.50
CA ASP A 941 -5.39 -23.51 52.83
C ASP A 941 -5.10 -23.53 51.31
N LEU A 942 -4.51 -24.63 50.81
CA LEU A 942 -4.20 -24.81 49.39
C LEU A 942 -5.41 -25.39 48.64
N ILE A 943 -5.93 -24.63 47.67
CA ILE A 943 -7.01 -25.07 46.78
C ILE A 943 -6.39 -25.80 45.58
N GLY A 944 -6.34 -27.14 45.61
CA GLY A 944 -5.77 -27.94 44.52
C GLY A 944 -5.56 -29.42 44.85
N GLY A 945 -4.45 -29.98 44.36
CA GLY A 945 -4.00 -31.37 44.61
C GLY A 945 -2.56 -31.62 44.18
#